data_AF-A0A5N6LMG8-F1
#
_entry.id   AF-A0A5N6LMG8-F1
#
_cell.length_a   1.000
_cell.length_b   1.000
_cell.length_c   1.000
_cell.angle_alpha   90.00
_cell.angle_beta   90.00
_cell.angle_gamma   90.00
#
_symmetry.space_group_name_H-M   'P 1'
#
loop_
_entity.id
_entity.type
_entity.pdbx_description
1 polymer ?
#
loop_
_entity_poly.entity_id
_entity_poly.type
_entity_poly.pdbx_seq_one_letter_code
_entity_poly.pdbx_strand_id
1 'polypeptide(L)'
;MEVATVSYVLGVAAIFLFYMLWKISNSLWFEPKKMEKLLKDQGLKGTPYKFMYGDFKEMMQTMREAKSKPMNLTHDIAPRVYPFLHKSLTTLGKTCFTWMGTKPVVHVSESAMIREVLSNYTNFQKVRGGNPVIKLLFGGLVDKEGDQWVKHRKIINPAFHMEKLKHMIPAFYVSCSEMIDKWERLLTQESVSEVDVWHYLQTFSGDVISRTAFGSSFEEGRKIFELQREQAELTMKATNSVYIPGSRFLPTKNNKRMKEIDCEVKGSIKNIINKRVVAMKAGEASHDDLLGILLDSNYKEIKEHGNINSGLSIEDIIEECKLFYFAGQETTGNMLAWTMILLGRHPEWQTRAREEVLHVFGDKKPDIDGLSHLKVISSIFNEVLRLYPPATLLRRLIHEETKLGNLTLPAGTLIQINALILHHDKEMWGEDVNEFKPERFSEGVSKVLTKGQAAYLPFGGGPRICIGQNFAILEAKLALAMILQRFCFELSPSYSHAPHAMPALQPQFVSYVLGVAAIFLFYMLWKISNSLWFKPKKMEKLLKDQGLKGTPYKFMYGDFKEMMQTMREAKSKPMNLTHDIAPRVSPFFHKSLTTLGKTCFTWMGTKPVVHISESAIIREVLSNYTNFQKARGGNPLTKFLLRGLVDKEGDQWVKHRKIINPAFHMEKLKHMIPAFYVSCSEMIDKWEKLLTQESESEVDVWYYLQTFSSDVISRTAFGSSFEEGRKIFELQREQAELTMKAANSVYIPGSRFLPTKNNKRMKEIDREVRGSIKNIINKRVVAMKAGEASHDDLLGILLDSNYKEIKEHGNINSGLSIEDVIEECQLFYFAGQETTGNMLVWTMILLGRHPEWQTRAREEVLHVFGDKKPDIDGLSHLKVISSIFNEVLRLYPPATLLRRLIPEEIKLGNLTLPAGTLLQINALILHHDKEMWGEDANEFKPERFFEGVSKVLTKGQAAYLPFGGGPRICIGQNFAILEAKLAIAMILQRFCFELSPSYSHAPHAMPTLQPQFGAHMILHKL
;
A
#
# COMPACT_ATOMS: atom_id res chain seq x y z
N MET A 1 39.71 -13.91 14.12
CA MET A 1 38.25 -14.12 13.91
C MET A 1 37.64 -13.17 12.88
N GLU A 2 37.99 -11.89 12.85
CA GLU A 2 37.44 -10.92 11.86
C GLU A 2 37.75 -11.29 10.40
N VAL A 3 38.95 -11.78 10.09
CA VAL A 3 39.32 -12.26 8.74
C VAL A 3 38.49 -13.47 8.31
N ALA A 4 38.14 -14.37 9.24
CA ALA A 4 37.31 -15.54 8.96
C ALA A 4 35.84 -15.16 8.72
N THR A 5 35.32 -14.16 9.44
CA THR A 5 33.96 -13.64 9.20
C THR A 5 33.87 -12.88 7.88
N VAL A 6 34.90 -12.10 7.53
CA VAL A 6 35.01 -11.45 6.22
C VAL A 6 35.11 -12.49 5.11
N SER A 7 35.93 -13.54 5.29
CA SER A 7 36.05 -14.64 4.33
C SER A 7 34.75 -15.46 4.18
N TYR A 8 34.01 -15.67 5.27
CA TYR A 8 32.71 -16.33 5.22
C TYR A 8 31.64 -15.45 4.55
N VAL A 9 31.61 -14.15 4.83
CA VAL A 9 30.71 -13.20 4.16
C VAL A 9 31.06 -13.07 2.67
N LEU A 10 32.36 -13.03 2.33
CA LEU A 10 32.83 -13.07 0.95
C LEU A 10 32.51 -14.39 0.26
N GLY A 11 32.63 -15.52 0.96
CA GLY A 11 32.26 -16.84 0.46
C GLY A 11 30.75 -16.98 0.21
N VAL A 12 29.92 -16.53 1.14
CA VAL A 12 28.46 -16.48 0.96
C VAL A 12 28.07 -15.49 -0.13
N ALA A 13 28.74 -14.33 -0.21
CA ALA A 13 28.54 -13.37 -1.29
C ALA A 13 28.96 -13.95 -2.65
N ALA A 14 30.05 -14.73 -2.71
CA ALA A 14 30.52 -15.41 -3.91
C ALA A 14 29.58 -16.54 -4.34
N ILE A 15 29.08 -17.36 -3.40
CA ILE A 15 28.06 -18.38 -3.66
C ILE A 15 26.76 -17.72 -4.13
N PHE A 16 26.35 -16.61 -3.51
CA PHE A 16 25.18 -15.85 -3.94
C PHE A 16 25.39 -15.24 -5.33
N LEU A 17 26.57 -14.67 -5.61
CA LEU A 17 26.95 -14.18 -6.94
C LEU A 17 26.95 -15.31 -7.97
N PHE A 18 27.52 -16.47 -7.66
CA PHE A 18 27.52 -17.64 -8.53
C PHE A 18 26.11 -18.16 -8.78
N TYR A 19 25.28 -18.28 -7.75
CA TYR A 19 23.88 -18.65 -7.88
C TYR A 19 23.10 -17.64 -8.72
N MET A 20 23.34 -16.34 -8.53
CA MET A 20 22.73 -15.29 -9.34
C MET A 20 23.20 -15.35 -10.80
N LEU A 21 24.51 -15.54 -11.04
CA LEU A 21 25.08 -15.69 -12.38
C LEU A 21 24.58 -16.95 -13.08
N TRP A 22 24.49 -18.07 -12.38
CA TRP A 22 23.89 -19.32 -12.88
C TRP A 22 22.41 -19.11 -13.21
N LYS A 23 21.63 -18.51 -12.31
CA LYS A 23 20.21 -18.24 -12.53
C LYS A 23 19.97 -17.31 -13.71
N ILE A 24 20.81 -16.28 -13.86
CA ILE A 24 20.79 -15.37 -15.01
C ILE A 24 21.16 -16.13 -16.29
N SER A 25 22.24 -16.92 -16.29
CA SER A 25 22.68 -17.70 -17.45
C SER A 25 21.64 -18.75 -17.86
N ASN A 26 21.03 -19.43 -16.89
CA ASN A 26 19.95 -20.38 -17.10
C ASN A 26 18.75 -19.71 -17.75
N SER A 27 18.31 -18.57 -17.20
CA SER A 27 17.15 -17.84 -17.71
C SER A 27 17.38 -17.17 -19.08
N LEU A 28 18.60 -16.70 -19.36
CA LEU A 28 18.90 -15.93 -20.58
C LEU A 28 19.40 -16.80 -21.73
N TRP A 29 19.92 -18.01 -21.49
CA TRP A 29 20.51 -18.84 -22.53
C TRP A 29 20.02 -20.29 -22.52
N PHE A 30 20.19 -21.00 -21.41
CA PHE A 30 19.91 -22.45 -21.37
C PHE A 30 18.42 -22.78 -21.50
N GLU A 31 17.54 -22.10 -20.78
CA GLU A 31 16.08 -22.30 -20.89
C GLU A 31 15.55 -21.97 -22.29
N PRO A 32 15.86 -20.80 -22.90
CA PRO A 32 15.50 -20.53 -24.29
C PRO A 32 16.01 -21.60 -25.26
N LYS A 33 17.25 -22.07 -25.13
CA LYS A 33 17.79 -23.13 -26.01
C LYS A 33 17.10 -24.48 -25.82
N LYS A 34 16.74 -24.83 -24.58
CA LYS A 34 15.94 -26.02 -24.28
C LYS A 34 14.56 -25.93 -24.92
N MET A 35 13.88 -24.79 -24.81
CA MET A 35 12.59 -24.54 -25.46
C MET A 35 12.70 -24.58 -26.99
N GLU A 36 13.75 -23.99 -27.57
CA GLU A 36 14.01 -24.03 -29.02
C GLU A 36 14.09 -25.47 -29.51
N LYS A 37 14.84 -26.32 -28.80
CA LYS A 37 14.97 -27.74 -29.12
C LYS A 37 13.63 -28.46 -29.00
N LEU A 38 12.90 -28.30 -27.89
CA LEU A 38 11.61 -28.94 -27.66
C LEU A 38 10.57 -28.61 -28.75
N LEU A 39 10.52 -27.37 -29.23
CA LEU A 39 9.60 -26.99 -30.30
C LEU A 39 10.01 -27.57 -31.66
N LYS A 40 11.31 -27.58 -31.97
CA LYS A 40 11.84 -28.14 -33.23
C LYS A 40 11.70 -29.66 -33.31
N ASP A 41 11.92 -30.37 -32.20
CA ASP A 41 11.80 -31.84 -32.12
C ASP A 41 10.36 -32.32 -32.42
N GLN A 42 9.37 -31.43 -32.28
CA GLN A 42 7.96 -31.67 -32.61
C GLN A 42 7.58 -31.28 -34.05
N GLY A 43 8.57 -30.93 -34.89
CA GLY A 43 8.36 -30.55 -36.29
C GLY A 43 7.99 -29.08 -36.51
N LEU A 44 7.97 -28.23 -35.47
CA LEU A 44 7.65 -26.82 -35.61
C LEU A 44 8.84 -26.04 -36.16
N LYS A 45 8.64 -25.35 -37.30
CA LYS A 45 9.66 -24.45 -37.88
C LYS A 45 9.70 -23.14 -37.10
N GLY A 46 10.90 -22.59 -36.92
CA GLY A 46 11.06 -21.33 -36.20
C GLY A 46 12.45 -20.72 -36.32
N THR A 47 12.55 -19.44 -35.95
CA THR A 47 13.82 -18.71 -35.92
C THR A 47 14.72 -19.21 -34.79
N PRO A 48 16.06 -19.20 -34.97
CA PRO A 48 16.99 -19.55 -33.91
C PRO A 48 16.97 -18.49 -32.81
N TYR A 49 17.09 -18.91 -31.54
CA TYR A 49 17.14 -17.96 -30.42
C TYR A 49 18.41 -17.07 -30.50
N LYS A 50 18.20 -15.75 -30.50
CA LYS A 50 19.24 -14.72 -30.43
C LYS A 50 19.31 -14.18 -28.99
N PHE A 51 20.50 -14.17 -28.39
CA PHE A 51 20.70 -13.84 -26.96
C PHE A 51 20.01 -12.54 -26.52
N MET A 52 19.27 -12.60 -25.40
CA MET A 52 18.48 -11.56 -24.72
C MET A 52 17.30 -10.96 -25.49
N TYR A 53 17.45 -10.73 -26.80
CA TYR A 53 16.47 -9.98 -27.59
C TYR A 53 15.54 -10.88 -28.41
N GLY A 54 15.95 -12.12 -28.71
CA GLY A 54 15.25 -12.92 -29.71
C GLY A 54 15.18 -12.16 -31.05
N ASP A 55 14.02 -12.18 -31.68
CA ASP A 55 13.78 -11.48 -32.96
C ASP A 55 13.33 -10.02 -32.79
N PHE A 56 13.27 -9.54 -31.55
CA PHE A 56 12.70 -8.24 -31.23
C PHE A 56 13.37 -7.08 -31.97
N LYS A 57 14.71 -7.11 -32.13
CA LYS A 57 15.46 -6.05 -32.86
C LYS A 57 15.07 -5.99 -34.34
N GLU A 58 14.98 -7.15 -34.98
CA GLU A 58 14.63 -7.27 -36.40
C GLU A 58 13.17 -6.86 -36.64
N MET A 59 12.27 -7.32 -35.76
CA MET A 59 10.87 -6.90 -35.75
C MET A 59 10.74 -5.36 -35.67
N MET A 60 11.48 -4.72 -34.77
CA MET A 60 11.48 -3.26 -34.62
C MET A 60 12.07 -2.52 -35.83
N GLN A 61 13.14 -3.05 -36.42
CA GLN A 61 13.78 -2.46 -37.59
C GLN A 61 12.83 -2.47 -38.79
N THR A 62 12.29 -3.64 -39.14
CA THR A 62 11.37 -3.79 -40.28
C THR A 62 10.11 -2.94 -40.13
N MET A 63 9.56 -2.78 -38.91
CA MET A 63 8.44 -1.87 -38.66
C MET A 63 8.80 -0.39 -38.92
N ARG A 64 10.00 0.05 -38.55
CA ARG A 64 10.45 1.42 -38.79
C ARG A 64 10.61 1.68 -40.30
N GLU A 65 11.22 0.74 -41.00
CA GLU A 65 11.40 0.81 -42.46
C GLU A 65 10.02 0.89 -43.16
N ALA A 66 9.08 0.01 -42.79
CA ALA A 66 7.73 0.01 -43.36
C ALA A 66 6.99 1.33 -43.14
N LYS A 67 7.13 1.96 -41.96
CA LYS A 67 6.49 3.26 -41.66
C LYS A 67 7.08 4.46 -42.37
N SER A 68 8.35 4.42 -42.74
CA SER A 68 9.08 5.57 -43.28
C SER A 68 8.56 6.07 -44.62
N LYS A 69 7.72 5.27 -45.30
CA LYS A 69 7.12 5.58 -46.59
C LYS A 69 5.61 5.32 -46.53
N PRO A 70 4.77 6.07 -47.24
CA PRO A 70 3.36 5.70 -47.45
C PRO A 70 3.26 4.44 -48.32
N MET A 71 2.08 3.82 -48.39
CA MET A 71 1.81 2.69 -49.29
C MET A 71 0.81 3.08 -50.38
N ASN A 72 0.81 2.34 -51.49
CA ASN A 72 -0.25 2.46 -52.49
C ASN A 72 -1.61 2.12 -51.87
N LEU A 73 -2.68 2.67 -52.43
CA LEU A 73 -4.04 2.48 -51.94
C LEU A 73 -4.55 1.06 -52.31
N THR A 74 -4.09 0.07 -51.54
CA THR A 74 -4.40 -1.36 -51.64
C THR A 74 -4.75 -1.92 -50.26
N HIS A 75 -5.60 -2.94 -50.18
CA HIS A 75 -5.97 -3.55 -48.89
C HIS A 75 -5.01 -4.66 -48.43
N ASP A 76 -3.96 -4.98 -49.19
CA ASP A 76 -2.87 -5.86 -48.73
C ASP A 76 -1.96 -5.14 -47.73
N ILE A 77 -2.46 -4.94 -46.51
CA ILE A 77 -1.81 -4.12 -45.49
C ILE A 77 -0.92 -4.95 -44.54
N ALA A 78 -1.05 -6.28 -44.54
CA ALA A 78 -0.30 -7.16 -43.64
C ALA A 78 1.24 -7.00 -43.76
N PRO A 79 1.84 -6.89 -44.98
CA PRO A 79 3.27 -6.65 -45.14
C PRO A 79 3.74 -5.32 -44.54
N ARG A 80 2.86 -4.30 -44.50
CA ARG A 80 3.17 -3.00 -43.90
C ARG A 80 3.01 -3.01 -42.39
N VAL A 81 1.90 -3.57 -41.90
CA VAL A 81 1.51 -3.49 -40.49
C VAL A 81 2.35 -4.44 -39.63
N TYR A 82 2.64 -5.65 -40.13
CA TYR A 82 3.46 -6.64 -39.43
C TYR A 82 4.53 -7.28 -40.35
N PRO A 83 5.50 -6.49 -40.88
CA PRO A 83 6.45 -6.94 -41.90
C PRO A 83 7.23 -8.19 -41.50
N PHE A 84 7.80 -8.20 -40.29
CA PHE A 84 8.56 -9.34 -39.77
C PHE A 84 7.70 -10.60 -39.63
N LEU A 85 6.48 -10.49 -39.10
CA LEU A 85 5.60 -11.63 -38.90
C LEU A 85 5.06 -12.17 -40.22
N HIS A 86 4.65 -11.27 -41.13
CA HIS A 86 4.22 -11.64 -42.48
C HIS A 86 5.34 -12.41 -43.22
N LYS A 87 6.58 -11.90 -43.18
CA LYS A 87 7.76 -12.59 -43.73
C LYS A 87 8.02 -13.94 -43.05
N SER A 88 7.84 -14.02 -41.73
CA SER A 88 8.06 -15.26 -40.98
C SER A 88 7.03 -16.34 -41.35
N LEU A 89 5.75 -15.99 -41.43
CA LEU A 89 4.68 -16.94 -41.76
C LEU A 89 4.76 -17.41 -43.21
N THR A 90 5.14 -16.53 -44.14
CA THR A 90 5.32 -16.89 -45.56
C THR A 90 6.53 -17.80 -45.80
N THR A 91 7.60 -17.68 -45.00
CA THR A 91 8.82 -18.47 -45.18
C THR A 91 8.87 -19.74 -44.33
N LEU A 92 8.35 -19.71 -43.10
CA LEU A 92 8.40 -20.82 -42.15
C LEU A 92 7.12 -21.65 -42.12
N GLY A 93 6.04 -21.17 -42.73
CA GLY A 93 4.72 -21.79 -42.73
C GLY A 93 3.75 -21.13 -41.75
N LYS A 94 2.46 -21.42 -41.93
CA LYS A 94 1.33 -20.80 -41.19
C LYS A 94 1.31 -21.10 -39.68
N THR A 95 1.96 -22.17 -39.26
CA THR A 95 2.15 -22.56 -37.86
C THR A 95 3.65 -22.64 -37.59
N CYS A 96 4.22 -21.60 -36.96
CA CYS A 96 5.66 -21.46 -36.75
C CYS A 96 5.96 -20.75 -35.41
N PHE A 97 7.22 -20.70 -34.97
CA PHE A 97 7.60 -19.94 -33.79
C PHE A 97 8.69 -18.90 -34.04
N THR A 98 8.62 -17.81 -33.27
CA THR A 98 9.62 -16.71 -33.23
C THR A 98 9.96 -16.38 -31.78
N TRP A 99 10.89 -15.45 -31.55
CA TRP A 99 11.32 -15.10 -30.19
C TRP A 99 10.97 -13.66 -29.80
N MET A 100 10.35 -13.49 -28.62
CA MET A 100 10.16 -12.20 -27.97
C MET A 100 10.97 -12.17 -26.66
N GLY A 101 12.16 -11.58 -26.70
CA GLY A 101 13.12 -11.70 -25.60
C GLY A 101 13.51 -13.16 -25.40
N THR A 102 13.40 -13.67 -24.17
CA THR A 102 13.70 -15.08 -23.83
C THR A 102 12.53 -16.04 -24.00
N LYS A 103 11.35 -15.56 -24.45
CA LYS A 103 10.15 -16.40 -24.58
C LYS A 103 9.86 -16.76 -26.03
N PRO A 104 9.60 -18.03 -26.35
CA PRO A 104 9.12 -18.41 -27.67
C PRO A 104 7.67 -17.94 -27.85
N VAL A 105 7.37 -17.46 -29.05
CA VAL A 105 6.04 -17.06 -29.51
C VAL A 105 5.65 -17.99 -30.65
N VAL A 106 4.72 -18.89 -30.39
CA VAL A 106 4.10 -19.78 -31.37
C VAL A 106 2.93 -19.04 -32.03
N HIS A 107 3.02 -18.87 -33.33
CA HIS A 107 1.97 -18.27 -34.15
C HIS A 107 1.05 -19.38 -34.64
N VAL A 108 -0.25 -19.20 -34.40
CA VAL A 108 -1.27 -20.20 -34.72
C VAL A 108 -2.23 -19.61 -35.74
N SER A 109 -2.31 -20.26 -36.91
CA SER A 109 -3.20 -19.83 -37.99
C SER A 109 -4.24 -20.89 -38.37
N GLU A 110 -4.13 -22.11 -37.84
CA GLU A 110 -5.06 -23.21 -38.11
C GLU A 110 -6.37 -23.05 -37.33
N SER A 111 -7.51 -23.11 -38.03
CA SER A 111 -8.86 -22.90 -37.48
C SER A 111 -9.18 -23.80 -36.27
N ALA A 112 -8.75 -25.06 -36.28
CA ALA A 112 -8.99 -26.00 -35.18
C ALA A 112 -8.23 -25.59 -33.91
N MET A 113 -6.95 -25.26 -34.03
CA MET A 113 -6.11 -24.79 -32.92
C MET A 113 -6.57 -23.43 -32.39
N ILE A 114 -6.97 -22.50 -33.27
CA ILE A 114 -7.54 -21.21 -32.86
C ILE A 114 -8.78 -21.42 -31.99
N ARG A 115 -9.70 -22.31 -32.42
CA ARG A 115 -10.91 -22.63 -31.66
C ARG A 115 -10.58 -23.23 -30.30
N GLU A 116 -9.61 -24.15 -30.24
CA GLU A 116 -9.14 -24.74 -28.98
C GLU A 116 -8.58 -23.67 -28.02
N VAL A 117 -7.71 -22.78 -28.51
CA VAL A 117 -7.11 -21.68 -27.72
C VAL A 117 -8.16 -20.70 -27.20
N LEU A 118 -9.18 -20.37 -28.01
CA LEU A 118 -10.22 -19.42 -27.63
C LEU A 118 -11.28 -20.01 -26.70
N SER A 119 -11.55 -21.32 -26.79
CA SER A 119 -12.51 -22.01 -25.93
C SER A 119 -11.91 -22.40 -24.57
N ASN A 120 -10.65 -22.85 -24.54
CA ASN A 120 -9.97 -23.29 -23.31
C ASN A 120 -9.26 -22.12 -22.60
N TYR A 121 -10.06 -21.19 -22.06
CA TYR A 121 -9.52 -19.97 -21.42
C TYR A 121 -8.84 -20.20 -20.06
N THR A 122 -8.89 -21.40 -19.49
CA THR A 122 -8.21 -21.76 -18.23
C THR A 122 -6.74 -22.06 -18.46
N ASN A 123 -6.42 -22.81 -19.52
CA ASN A 123 -5.04 -23.20 -19.86
C ASN A 123 -4.35 -22.12 -20.69
N PHE A 124 -5.11 -21.42 -21.53
CA PHE A 124 -4.64 -20.29 -22.34
C PHE A 124 -5.04 -18.97 -21.69
N GLN A 125 -4.26 -18.52 -20.71
CA GLN A 125 -4.49 -17.27 -19.98
C GLN A 125 -3.88 -16.08 -20.74
N LYS A 126 -4.32 -14.84 -20.46
CA LYS A 126 -3.62 -13.65 -20.98
C LYS A 126 -2.25 -13.53 -20.32
N VAL A 127 -1.35 -12.81 -20.97
CA VAL A 127 0.05 -12.69 -20.56
C VAL A 127 0.18 -11.96 -19.23
N ARG A 128 0.24 -12.71 -18.12
CA ARG A 128 0.68 -12.20 -16.81
C ARG A 128 2.19 -12.00 -16.85
N GLY A 129 2.62 -10.74 -16.73
CA GLY A 129 4.06 -10.40 -16.69
C GLY A 129 4.68 -9.92 -18.00
N GLY A 130 3.89 -9.30 -18.89
CA GLY A 130 4.44 -8.32 -19.84
C GLY A 130 5.04 -7.10 -19.11
N ASN A 131 5.31 -6.00 -19.81
CA ASN A 131 5.78 -4.80 -19.11
C ASN A 131 4.68 -4.32 -18.14
N PRO A 132 4.91 -4.33 -16.81
CA PRO A 132 3.89 -4.00 -15.81
C PRO A 132 3.37 -2.55 -15.91
N VAL A 133 4.01 -1.68 -16.69
CA VAL A 133 3.50 -0.34 -16.98
C VAL A 133 2.20 -0.35 -17.78
N ILE A 134 1.88 -1.44 -18.50
CA ILE A 134 0.59 -1.58 -19.21
C ILE A 134 -0.60 -1.43 -18.24
N LYS A 135 -0.45 -1.89 -17.00
CA LYS A 135 -1.48 -1.76 -15.96
C LYS A 135 -1.76 -0.30 -15.58
N LEU A 136 -0.84 0.62 -15.86
CA LEU A 136 -1.06 2.05 -15.63
C LEU A 136 -1.99 2.64 -16.70
N LEU A 137 -2.07 2.04 -17.88
CA LEU A 137 -2.99 2.48 -18.93
C LEU A 137 -4.42 2.03 -18.63
N PHE A 138 -4.64 0.73 -18.50
CA PHE A 138 -5.92 0.15 -18.10
C PHE A 138 -5.73 -1.15 -17.32
N GLY A 139 -6.59 -1.37 -16.33
CA GLY A 139 -6.76 -2.64 -15.62
C GLY A 139 -8.10 -3.28 -15.96
N GLY A 140 -8.82 -3.75 -14.94
CA GLY A 140 -10.19 -4.25 -15.10
C GLY A 140 -10.27 -5.59 -15.83
N LEU A 141 -11.41 -5.87 -16.46
CA LEU A 141 -11.78 -7.15 -17.05
C LEU A 141 -10.74 -7.67 -18.06
N VAL A 142 -10.00 -6.77 -18.71
CA VAL A 142 -8.97 -7.15 -19.68
C VAL A 142 -7.69 -7.73 -19.04
N ASP A 143 -7.40 -7.46 -17.76
CA ASP A 143 -6.22 -7.96 -17.02
C ASP A 143 -6.54 -9.15 -16.09
N LYS A 144 -7.82 -9.39 -15.75
CA LYS A 144 -8.22 -10.47 -14.83
C LYS A 144 -8.21 -11.85 -15.51
N GLU A 145 -7.98 -12.88 -14.70
CA GLU A 145 -7.96 -14.31 -15.10
C GLU A 145 -8.63 -15.16 -14.01
N GLY A 146 -9.00 -16.39 -14.35
CA GLY A 146 -9.65 -17.33 -13.41
C GLY A 146 -10.93 -16.77 -12.79
N ASP A 147 -11.15 -17.06 -11.52
CA ASP A 147 -12.35 -16.64 -10.78
C ASP A 147 -12.56 -15.12 -10.75
N GLN A 148 -11.46 -14.34 -10.77
CA GLN A 148 -11.58 -12.88 -10.86
C GLN A 148 -12.15 -12.45 -12.21
N TRP A 149 -11.75 -13.08 -13.31
CA TRP A 149 -12.34 -12.77 -14.61
C TRP A 149 -13.82 -13.13 -14.65
N VAL A 150 -14.20 -14.32 -14.15
CA VAL A 150 -15.60 -14.78 -14.11
C VAL A 150 -16.45 -13.79 -13.32
N LYS A 151 -15.99 -13.40 -12.13
CA LYS A 151 -16.65 -12.42 -11.26
C LYS A 151 -16.83 -11.06 -11.95
N HIS A 152 -15.76 -10.49 -12.49
CA HIS A 152 -15.83 -9.21 -13.20
C HIS A 152 -16.79 -9.29 -14.39
N ARG A 153 -16.70 -10.37 -15.20
CA ARG A 153 -17.57 -10.55 -16.37
C ARG A 153 -19.03 -10.67 -15.98
N LYS A 154 -19.36 -11.42 -14.92
CA LYS A 154 -20.72 -11.58 -14.38
C LYS A 154 -21.34 -10.24 -14.00
N ILE A 155 -20.59 -9.41 -13.26
CA ILE A 155 -21.07 -8.13 -12.73
C ILE A 155 -21.22 -7.08 -13.84
N ILE A 156 -20.36 -7.08 -14.86
CA ILE A 156 -20.35 -6.06 -15.92
C ILE A 156 -21.30 -6.41 -17.08
N ASN A 157 -21.49 -7.70 -17.40
CA ASN A 157 -22.32 -8.17 -18.53
C ASN A 157 -23.70 -7.50 -18.65
N PRO A 158 -24.50 -7.35 -17.57
CA PRO A 158 -25.83 -6.75 -17.65
C PRO A 158 -25.86 -5.37 -18.29
N ALA A 159 -24.80 -4.57 -18.12
CA ALA A 159 -24.70 -3.22 -18.65
C ALA A 159 -24.63 -3.18 -20.19
N PHE A 160 -24.23 -4.28 -20.83
CA PHE A 160 -24.07 -4.38 -22.29
C PHE A 160 -25.16 -5.25 -22.96
N HIS A 161 -26.22 -5.61 -22.23
CA HIS A 161 -27.38 -6.28 -22.80
C HIS A 161 -28.19 -5.32 -23.69
N MET A 162 -28.77 -5.84 -24.78
CA MET A 162 -29.53 -5.04 -25.75
C MET A 162 -30.65 -4.21 -25.10
N GLU A 163 -31.32 -4.77 -24.11
CA GLU A 163 -32.36 -4.09 -23.33
C GLU A 163 -31.88 -2.85 -22.58
N LYS A 164 -30.59 -2.79 -22.21
CA LYS A 164 -29.99 -1.63 -21.57
C LYS A 164 -29.42 -0.65 -22.59
N LEU A 165 -28.80 -1.17 -23.66
CA LEU A 165 -28.28 -0.35 -24.76
C LEU A 165 -29.36 0.50 -25.46
N LYS A 166 -30.62 0.02 -25.52
CA LYS A 166 -31.72 0.82 -26.10
C LYS A 166 -31.94 2.17 -25.42
N HIS A 167 -31.67 2.25 -24.11
CA HIS A 167 -31.81 3.48 -23.33
C HIS A 167 -30.67 4.47 -23.60
N MET A 168 -29.59 4.04 -24.25
CA MET A 168 -28.40 4.84 -24.56
C MET A 168 -28.45 5.50 -25.94
N ILE A 169 -29.34 5.03 -26.84
CA ILE A 169 -29.52 5.58 -28.20
C ILE A 169 -29.75 7.11 -28.22
N PRO A 170 -30.54 7.72 -27.32
CA PRO A 170 -30.67 9.17 -27.29
C PRO A 170 -29.34 9.90 -27.11
N ALA A 171 -28.43 9.38 -26.28
CA ALA A 171 -27.11 9.97 -26.08
C ALA A 171 -26.21 9.80 -27.30
N PHE A 172 -26.30 8.65 -27.99
CA PHE A 172 -25.59 8.45 -29.28
C PHE A 172 -26.03 9.50 -30.31
N TYR A 173 -27.34 9.72 -30.41
CA TYR A 173 -27.91 10.71 -31.31
C TYR A 173 -27.44 12.13 -31.00
N VAL A 174 -27.46 12.54 -29.74
CA VAL A 174 -27.01 13.89 -29.35
C VAL A 174 -25.54 14.09 -29.73
N SER A 175 -24.68 13.13 -29.38
CA SER A 175 -23.24 13.17 -29.69
C SER A 175 -23.00 13.26 -31.21
N CYS A 176 -23.76 12.49 -32.00
CA CYS A 176 -23.65 12.52 -33.46
C CYS A 176 -24.19 13.81 -34.06
N SER A 177 -25.28 14.35 -33.53
CA SER A 177 -25.87 15.62 -34.00
C SER A 177 -24.89 16.77 -33.83
N GLU A 178 -24.22 16.86 -32.67
CA GLU A 178 -23.20 17.88 -32.42
C GLU A 178 -22.00 17.80 -33.39
N MET A 179 -21.65 16.60 -33.84
CA MET A 179 -20.62 16.40 -34.88
C MET A 179 -21.13 16.85 -36.25
N ILE A 180 -22.35 16.46 -36.62
CA ILE A 180 -22.98 16.82 -37.89
C ILE A 180 -23.16 18.34 -37.99
N ASP A 181 -23.66 19.00 -36.95
CA ASP A 181 -23.84 20.45 -36.90
C ASP A 181 -22.52 21.20 -37.16
N LYS A 182 -21.39 20.66 -36.67
CA LYS A 182 -20.06 21.23 -36.94
C LYS A 182 -19.68 21.08 -38.41
N TRP A 183 -19.97 19.94 -39.03
CA TRP A 183 -19.70 19.71 -40.44
C TRP A 183 -20.61 20.56 -41.35
N GLU A 184 -21.90 20.72 -41.01
CA GLU A 184 -22.82 21.60 -41.74
C GLU A 184 -22.38 23.07 -41.71
N ARG A 185 -21.82 23.53 -40.58
CA ARG A 185 -21.25 24.90 -40.48
C ARG A 185 -20.02 25.10 -41.36
N LEU A 186 -19.24 24.05 -41.64
CA LEU A 186 -18.11 24.15 -42.57
C LEU A 186 -18.63 24.28 -44.02
N LEU A 187 -19.66 23.51 -44.38
CA LEU A 187 -20.26 23.53 -45.73
C LEU A 187 -21.16 24.76 -46.01
N THR A 188 -21.65 25.46 -44.98
CA THR A 188 -22.33 26.76 -45.20
C THR A 188 -21.36 27.88 -45.55
N GLN A 189 -20.05 27.68 -45.33
CA GLN A 189 -18.99 28.61 -45.74
C GLN A 189 -18.47 28.31 -47.16
N GLU A 190 -18.49 27.04 -47.60
CA GLU A 190 -18.02 26.58 -48.91
C GLU A 190 -18.86 25.40 -49.44
N SER A 191 -19.13 25.32 -50.76
CA SER A 191 -19.98 24.25 -51.33
C SER A 191 -19.40 22.83 -51.21
N VAL A 192 -18.08 22.72 -51.04
CA VAL A 192 -17.31 21.49 -50.78
C VAL A 192 -16.19 21.87 -49.83
N SER A 193 -15.95 21.09 -48.79
CA SER A 193 -14.86 21.32 -47.83
C SER A 193 -14.05 20.06 -47.59
N GLU A 194 -12.72 20.20 -47.56
CA GLU A 194 -11.81 19.13 -47.16
C GLU A 194 -11.75 19.05 -45.63
N VAL A 195 -12.02 17.86 -45.06
CA VAL A 195 -12.12 17.65 -43.61
C VAL A 195 -11.33 16.40 -43.20
N ASP A 196 -10.43 16.54 -42.21
CA ASP A 196 -9.86 15.39 -41.51
C ASP A 196 -10.88 14.85 -40.49
N VAL A 197 -11.65 13.86 -40.91
CA VAL A 197 -12.74 13.27 -40.12
C VAL A 197 -12.26 12.42 -38.95
N TRP A 198 -10.99 11.98 -38.92
CA TRP A 198 -10.51 11.05 -37.88
C TRP A 198 -10.65 11.65 -36.48
N HIS A 199 -10.24 12.91 -36.30
CA HIS A 199 -10.38 13.61 -35.02
C HIS A 199 -11.83 13.78 -34.58
N TYR A 200 -12.75 14.07 -35.51
CA TYR A 200 -14.17 14.20 -35.21
C TYR A 200 -14.80 12.89 -34.76
N LEU A 201 -14.47 11.79 -35.45
CA LEU A 201 -14.98 10.46 -35.11
C LEU A 201 -14.45 9.97 -33.76
N GLN A 202 -13.19 10.28 -33.43
CA GLN A 202 -12.61 10.02 -32.11
C GLN A 202 -13.27 10.85 -31.00
N THR A 203 -13.57 12.12 -31.25
CA THR A 203 -14.32 12.95 -30.30
C THR A 203 -15.76 12.48 -30.14
N PHE A 204 -16.43 12.10 -31.23
CA PHE A 204 -17.77 11.53 -31.22
C PHE A 204 -17.85 10.28 -30.33
N SER A 205 -17.00 9.27 -30.57
CA SER A 205 -17.01 8.05 -29.75
C SER A 205 -16.62 8.32 -28.29
N GLY A 206 -15.76 9.32 -28.06
CA GLY A 206 -15.47 9.81 -26.72
C GLY A 206 -16.69 10.44 -26.03
N ASP A 207 -17.47 11.25 -26.74
CA ASP A 207 -18.68 11.87 -26.19
C ASP A 207 -19.76 10.85 -25.91
N VAL A 208 -19.93 9.89 -26.83
CA VAL A 208 -20.83 8.75 -26.65
C VAL A 208 -20.53 8.03 -25.35
N ILE A 209 -19.29 7.55 -25.14
CA ILE A 209 -18.96 6.81 -23.93
C ILE A 209 -19.05 7.69 -22.67
N SER A 210 -18.70 8.98 -22.74
CA SER A 210 -18.89 9.92 -21.62
C SER A 210 -20.35 10.00 -21.18
N ARG A 211 -21.27 10.18 -22.13
CA ARG A 211 -22.70 10.31 -21.84
C ARG A 211 -23.31 9.00 -21.37
N THR A 212 -22.99 7.90 -22.04
CA THR A 212 -23.65 6.61 -21.78
C THR A 212 -23.01 5.81 -20.66
N ALA A 213 -21.73 6.06 -20.33
CA ALA A 213 -21.08 5.41 -19.21
C ALA A 213 -21.16 6.22 -17.92
N PHE A 214 -21.10 7.55 -17.99
CA PHE A 214 -20.91 8.39 -16.81
C PHE A 214 -21.99 9.47 -16.62
N GLY A 215 -22.92 9.61 -17.57
CA GLY A 215 -23.94 10.66 -17.55
C GLY A 215 -23.36 12.08 -17.70
N SER A 216 -22.14 12.20 -18.23
CA SER A 216 -21.39 13.45 -18.38
C SER A 216 -21.13 13.77 -19.84
N SER A 217 -20.89 15.03 -20.18
CA SER A 217 -20.45 15.43 -21.53
C SER A 217 -19.01 15.01 -21.84
N PHE A 218 -18.61 15.00 -23.13
CA PHE A 218 -17.21 14.90 -23.52
C PHE A 218 -16.35 15.96 -22.86
N GLU A 219 -16.85 17.19 -22.69
CA GLU A 219 -16.10 18.29 -22.07
C GLU A 219 -15.71 17.97 -20.62
N GLU A 220 -16.60 17.33 -19.87
CA GLU A 220 -16.32 16.87 -18.51
C GLU A 220 -15.30 15.73 -18.47
N GLY A 221 -15.28 14.87 -19.50
CA GLY A 221 -14.35 13.74 -19.64
C GLY A 221 -13.07 14.04 -20.43
N ARG A 222 -12.97 15.21 -21.09
CA ARG A 222 -11.93 15.55 -22.07
C ARG A 222 -10.53 15.35 -21.51
N LYS A 223 -10.33 15.82 -20.27
CA LYS A 223 -9.05 15.69 -19.57
C LYS A 223 -8.66 14.23 -19.35
N ILE A 224 -9.62 13.35 -19.07
CA ILE A 224 -9.36 11.92 -18.87
C ILE A 224 -8.91 11.28 -20.19
N PHE A 225 -9.57 11.58 -21.31
CA PHE A 225 -9.18 11.07 -22.63
C PHE A 225 -7.79 11.54 -23.07
N GLU A 226 -7.49 12.84 -22.93
CA GLU A 226 -6.17 13.39 -23.25
C GLU A 226 -5.06 12.71 -22.44
N LEU A 227 -5.28 12.56 -21.13
CA LEU A 227 -4.36 11.89 -20.24
C LEU A 227 -4.21 10.40 -20.59
N GLN A 228 -5.30 9.70 -20.89
CA GLN A 228 -5.23 8.29 -21.29
C GLN A 228 -4.52 8.09 -22.64
N ARG A 229 -4.68 9.01 -23.60
CA ARG A 229 -3.94 8.99 -24.86
C ARG A 229 -2.45 9.19 -24.62
N GLU A 230 -2.06 10.19 -23.83
CA GLU A 230 -0.65 10.40 -23.44
C GLU A 230 -0.09 9.16 -22.71
N GLN A 231 -0.89 8.58 -21.81
CA GLN A 231 -0.54 7.35 -21.10
C GLN A 231 -0.33 6.17 -22.05
N ALA A 232 -1.17 6.05 -23.07
CA ALA A 232 -1.09 4.99 -24.07
C ALA A 232 0.22 5.11 -24.84
N GLU A 233 0.57 6.32 -25.30
CA GLU A 233 1.83 6.58 -25.99
C GLU A 233 3.05 6.26 -25.13
N LEU A 234 3.05 6.66 -23.85
CA LEU A 234 4.17 6.41 -22.93
C LEU A 234 4.31 4.93 -22.58
N THR A 235 3.17 4.27 -22.34
CA THR A 235 3.10 2.83 -22.07
C THR A 235 3.62 2.05 -23.28
N MET A 236 3.18 2.43 -24.48
CA MET A 236 3.66 1.85 -25.73
C MET A 236 5.15 2.09 -25.90
N LYS A 237 5.67 3.30 -25.65
CA LYS A 237 7.13 3.58 -25.64
C LYS A 237 7.89 2.62 -24.74
N ALA A 238 7.36 2.30 -23.57
CA ALA A 238 7.99 1.40 -22.60
C ALA A 238 7.91 -0.10 -22.98
N THR A 239 6.85 -0.53 -23.67
CA THR A 239 6.69 -1.93 -24.13
C THR A 239 7.56 -2.26 -25.36
N ASN A 240 8.19 -1.25 -25.99
CA ASN A 240 9.11 -1.44 -27.13
C ASN A 240 10.54 -1.82 -26.72
N SER A 241 10.74 -2.33 -25.52
CA SER A 241 12.04 -2.80 -25.05
C SER A 241 11.85 -4.06 -24.22
N VAL A 242 12.89 -4.88 -24.15
CA VAL A 242 12.90 -6.01 -23.21
C VAL A 242 12.74 -5.43 -21.81
N TYR A 243 11.65 -5.80 -21.13
CA TYR A 243 11.39 -5.30 -19.80
C TYR A 243 12.50 -5.74 -18.84
N ILE A 244 13.20 -4.76 -18.26
CA ILE A 244 14.20 -5.00 -17.22
C ILE A 244 13.48 -4.96 -15.87
N PRO A 245 13.47 -6.05 -15.08
CA PRO A 245 12.87 -6.05 -13.75
C PRO A 245 13.37 -4.87 -12.90
N GLY A 246 12.43 -4.11 -12.34
CA GLY A 246 12.72 -2.94 -11.51
C GLY A 246 12.90 -1.61 -12.26
N SER A 247 13.06 -1.61 -13.59
CA SER A 247 13.19 -0.39 -14.41
C SER A 247 12.03 0.61 -14.23
N ARG A 248 10.81 0.12 -13.97
CA ARG A 248 9.62 0.94 -13.66
C ARG A 248 9.75 1.81 -12.40
N PHE A 249 10.69 1.48 -11.52
CA PHE A 249 10.96 2.23 -10.30
C PHE A 249 12.04 3.30 -10.50
N LEU A 250 12.78 3.25 -11.62
CA LEU A 250 13.73 4.30 -11.97
C LEU A 250 12.99 5.61 -12.25
N PRO A 251 13.45 6.75 -11.70
CA PRO A 251 12.77 8.03 -11.79
C PRO A 251 13.02 8.73 -13.15
N THR A 252 12.86 8.00 -14.26
CA THR A 252 12.95 8.58 -15.61
C THR A 252 11.79 9.54 -15.87
N LYS A 253 11.95 10.51 -16.78
CA LYS A 253 10.90 11.46 -17.17
C LYS A 253 9.60 10.74 -17.53
N ASN A 254 9.68 9.70 -18.37
CA ASN A 254 8.52 8.91 -18.79
C ASN A 254 7.89 8.13 -17.63
N ASN A 255 8.69 7.51 -16.75
CA ASN A 255 8.15 6.75 -15.62
C ASN A 255 7.48 7.63 -14.57
N LYS A 256 7.99 8.85 -14.35
CA LYS A 256 7.34 9.83 -13.47
C LYS A 256 6.02 10.29 -14.09
N ARG A 257 6.05 10.73 -15.36
CA ARG A 257 4.85 11.19 -16.06
C ARG A 257 3.76 10.13 -16.13
N MET A 258 4.12 8.86 -16.42
CA MET A 258 3.15 7.76 -16.42
C MET A 258 2.47 7.54 -15.06
N LYS A 259 3.17 7.77 -13.95
CA LYS A 259 2.59 7.64 -12.60
C LYS A 259 1.73 8.84 -12.24
N GLU A 260 2.17 10.05 -12.61
CA GLU A 260 1.40 11.28 -12.44
C GLU A 260 0.06 11.18 -13.16
N ILE A 261 0.08 10.80 -14.44
CA ILE A 261 -1.13 10.59 -15.24
C ILE A 261 -2.05 9.53 -14.62
N ASP A 262 -1.52 8.38 -14.19
CA ASP A 262 -2.34 7.34 -13.54
C ASP A 262 -3.00 7.88 -12.25
N CYS A 263 -2.26 8.63 -11.43
CA CYS A 263 -2.82 9.27 -10.24
C CYS A 263 -3.90 10.31 -10.57
N GLU A 264 -3.67 11.16 -11.58
CA GLU A 264 -4.64 12.16 -12.04
C GLU A 264 -5.93 11.50 -12.56
N VAL A 265 -5.81 10.52 -13.45
CA VAL A 265 -6.95 9.79 -14.03
C VAL A 265 -7.74 9.06 -12.96
N LYS A 266 -7.07 8.34 -12.05
CA LYS A 266 -7.74 7.66 -10.93
C LYS A 266 -8.44 8.64 -10.01
N GLY A 267 -7.84 9.80 -9.73
CA GLY A 267 -8.45 10.86 -8.94
C GLY A 267 -9.76 11.37 -9.56
N SER A 268 -9.73 11.69 -10.85
CA SER A 268 -10.90 12.17 -11.60
C SER A 268 -12.03 11.13 -11.63
N ILE A 269 -11.71 9.89 -11.98
CA ILE A 269 -12.70 8.79 -12.02
C ILE A 269 -13.27 8.50 -10.63
N LYS A 270 -12.42 8.50 -9.59
CA LYS A 270 -12.88 8.30 -8.20
C LYS A 270 -13.87 9.38 -7.77
N ASN A 271 -13.68 10.63 -8.19
CA ASN A 271 -14.63 11.70 -7.90
C ASN A 271 -15.99 11.46 -8.58
N ILE A 272 -16.00 11.01 -9.83
CA ILE A 272 -17.22 10.64 -10.56
C ILE A 272 -17.96 9.51 -9.83
N ILE A 273 -17.25 8.44 -9.47
CA ILE A 273 -17.82 7.28 -8.74
C ILE A 273 -18.37 7.73 -7.38
N ASN A 274 -17.62 8.52 -6.62
CA ASN A 274 -18.05 8.97 -5.29
C ASN A 274 -19.32 9.83 -5.36
N LYS A 275 -19.38 10.79 -6.29
CA LYS A 275 -20.60 11.58 -6.53
C LYS A 275 -21.79 10.67 -6.80
N ARG A 276 -21.61 9.64 -7.63
CA ARG A 276 -22.68 8.71 -7.99
C ARG A 276 -23.12 7.82 -6.83
N VAL A 277 -22.18 7.29 -6.06
CA VAL A 277 -22.48 6.47 -4.87
C VAL A 277 -23.23 7.28 -3.82
N VAL A 278 -22.92 8.58 -3.66
CA VAL A 278 -23.66 9.48 -2.76
C VAL A 278 -25.09 9.69 -3.24
N ALA A 279 -25.29 10.00 -4.53
CA ALA A 279 -26.62 10.16 -5.14
C ALA A 279 -27.49 8.89 -4.96
N MET A 280 -26.94 7.72 -5.28
CA MET A 280 -27.65 6.43 -5.11
C MET A 280 -28.04 6.16 -3.64
N LYS A 281 -27.19 6.53 -2.67
CA LYS A 281 -27.50 6.40 -1.24
C LYS A 281 -28.57 7.38 -0.77
N ALA A 282 -28.70 8.52 -1.43
CA ALA A 282 -29.75 9.51 -1.17
C ALA A 282 -31.12 9.10 -1.73
N GLY A 283 -31.22 7.93 -2.37
CA GLY A 283 -32.47 7.42 -2.95
C GLY A 283 -32.75 7.92 -4.36
N GLU A 284 -31.79 8.60 -5.01
CA GLU A 284 -31.90 8.91 -6.43
C GLU A 284 -31.89 7.61 -7.25
N ALA A 285 -32.79 7.51 -8.23
CA ALA A 285 -32.85 6.35 -9.11
C ALA A 285 -31.50 6.17 -9.82
N SER A 286 -31.01 4.92 -9.87
CA SER A 286 -29.86 4.58 -10.71
C SER A 286 -30.14 5.05 -12.12
N HIS A 287 -29.35 5.99 -12.65
CA HIS A 287 -29.43 6.30 -14.07
C HIS A 287 -29.13 5.02 -14.87
N ASP A 288 -29.79 4.85 -16.02
CA ASP A 288 -29.59 3.72 -16.93
C ASP A 288 -28.25 3.82 -17.72
N ASP A 289 -27.24 4.49 -17.16
CA ASP A 289 -25.87 4.56 -17.70
C ASP A 289 -25.00 3.37 -17.21
N LEU A 290 -23.90 3.10 -17.91
CA LEU A 290 -23.07 1.91 -17.64
C LEU A 290 -22.52 1.90 -16.21
N LEU A 291 -22.12 3.05 -15.65
CA LEU A 291 -21.64 3.14 -14.26
C LEU A 291 -22.75 2.86 -13.26
N GLY A 292 -23.95 3.42 -13.45
CA GLY A 292 -25.11 3.14 -12.61
C GLY A 292 -25.46 1.66 -12.58
N ILE A 293 -25.57 1.04 -13.77
CA ILE A 293 -25.87 -0.39 -13.90
C ILE A 293 -24.75 -1.26 -13.28
N LEU A 294 -23.48 -0.87 -13.45
CA LEU A 294 -22.34 -1.56 -12.84
C LEU A 294 -22.39 -1.50 -11.31
N LEU A 295 -22.68 -0.32 -10.75
CA LEU A 295 -22.78 -0.13 -9.29
C LEU A 295 -23.98 -0.89 -8.71
N ASP A 296 -25.13 -0.87 -9.38
CA ASP A 296 -26.32 -1.63 -8.97
C ASP A 296 -26.07 -3.15 -9.03
N SER A 297 -25.50 -3.65 -10.12
CA SER A 297 -25.15 -5.07 -10.28
C SER A 297 -24.15 -5.52 -9.21
N ASN A 298 -23.17 -4.66 -8.90
CA ASN A 298 -22.21 -4.93 -7.85
C ASN A 298 -22.85 -4.96 -6.45
N TYR A 299 -23.77 -4.03 -6.18
CA TYR A 299 -24.50 -3.97 -4.92
C TYR A 299 -25.40 -5.21 -4.72
N LYS A 300 -26.09 -5.64 -5.78
CA LYS A 300 -26.89 -6.88 -5.79
C LYS A 300 -26.04 -8.11 -5.49
N GLU A 301 -24.89 -8.26 -6.15
CA GLU A 301 -23.97 -9.38 -5.92
C GLU A 301 -23.46 -9.44 -4.47
N ILE A 302 -23.17 -8.28 -3.86
CA ILE A 302 -22.78 -8.16 -2.45
C ILE A 302 -23.93 -8.56 -1.52
N LYS A 303 -25.15 -8.09 -1.82
CA LYS A 303 -26.34 -8.36 -1.01
C LYS A 303 -26.74 -9.84 -1.05
N GLU A 304 -26.74 -10.45 -2.23
CA GLU A 304 -27.13 -11.85 -2.44
C GLU A 304 -26.21 -12.84 -1.68
N HIS A 305 -24.91 -12.53 -1.59
CA HIS A 305 -23.93 -13.42 -0.95
C HIS A 305 -23.58 -13.02 0.49
N GLY A 306 -24.12 -11.91 1.01
CA GLY A 306 -23.88 -11.41 2.37
C GLY A 306 -22.41 -11.08 2.68
N ASN A 307 -21.55 -10.96 1.67
CA ASN A 307 -20.10 -10.83 1.82
C ASN A 307 -19.58 -9.73 0.89
N ILE A 308 -18.97 -8.68 1.46
CA ILE A 308 -18.42 -7.58 0.66
C ILE A 308 -17.34 -8.02 -0.35
N ASN A 309 -16.69 -9.17 -0.10
CA ASN A 309 -15.70 -9.73 -1.01
C ASN A 309 -16.32 -10.45 -2.22
N SER A 310 -17.64 -10.68 -2.27
CA SER A 310 -18.32 -11.23 -3.46
C SER A 310 -18.41 -10.19 -4.59
N GLY A 311 -18.46 -8.88 -4.26
CA GLY A 311 -18.48 -7.78 -5.24
C GLY A 311 -17.12 -7.17 -5.59
N LEU A 312 -17.07 -6.33 -6.63
CA LEU A 312 -15.94 -5.50 -7.03
C LEU A 312 -15.60 -4.46 -5.97
N SER A 313 -14.31 -4.27 -5.72
CA SER A 313 -13.83 -3.17 -4.89
C SER A 313 -13.93 -1.83 -5.63
N ILE A 314 -13.86 -0.71 -4.91
CA ILE A 314 -13.81 0.62 -5.55
C ILE A 314 -12.62 0.73 -6.52
N GLU A 315 -11.47 0.16 -6.16
CA GLU A 315 -10.30 0.17 -7.05
C GLU A 315 -10.55 -0.65 -8.32
N ASP A 316 -11.22 -1.80 -8.21
CA ASP A 316 -11.61 -2.59 -9.37
C ASP A 316 -12.57 -1.80 -10.28
N ILE A 317 -13.56 -1.10 -9.70
CA ILE A 317 -14.49 -0.26 -10.46
C ILE A 317 -13.76 0.90 -11.16
N ILE A 318 -12.80 1.54 -10.50
CA ILE A 318 -11.97 2.59 -11.13
C ILE A 318 -11.22 2.02 -12.35
N GLU A 319 -10.64 0.83 -12.23
CA GLU A 319 -9.94 0.19 -13.34
C GLU A 319 -10.89 -0.23 -14.48
N GLU A 320 -12.13 -0.63 -14.20
CA GLU A 320 -13.16 -0.84 -15.24
C GLU A 320 -13.54 0.47 -15.93
N CYS A 321 -13.71 1.55 -15.18
CA CYS A 321 -14.00 2.87 -15.76
C CYS A 321 -12.85 3.36 -16.65
N LYS A 322 -11.59 3.15 -16.24
CA LYS A 322 -10.43 3.43 -17.10
C LYS A 322 -10.50 2.65 -18.40
N LEU A 323 -10.87 1.37 -18.33
CA LEU A 323 -11.06 0.52 -19.49
C LEU A 323 -12.20 1.01 -20.40
N PHE A 324 -13.31 1.49 -19.85
CA PHE A 324 -14.42 2.07 -20.65
C PHE A 324 -13.98 3.31 -21.42
N TYR A 325 -13.31 4.26 -20.76
CA TYR A 325 -12.77 5.45 -21.41
C TYR A 325 -11.82 5.10 -22.56
N PHE A 326 -10.91 4.14 -22.35
CA PHE A 326 -9.94 3.76 -23.39
C PHE A 326 -10.59 2.98 -24.54
N ALA A 327 -11.33 1.92 -24.21
CA ALA A 327 -11.85 0.98 -25.21
C ALA A 327 -13.00 1.58 -26.04
N GLY A 328 -13.87 2.37 -25.41
CA GLY A 328 -15.06 2.94 -26.05
C GLY A 328 -14.76 4.04 -27.07
N GLN A 329 -13.67 4.78 -26.91
CA GLN A 329 -13.30 5.87 -27.82
C GLN A 329 -12.52 5.37 -29.05
N GLU A 330 -11.34 4.79 -28.81
CA GLU A 330 -10.34 4.59 -29.87
C GLU A 330 -10.80 3.54 -30.89
N THR A 331 -11.52 2.51 -30.46
CA THR A 331 -11.85 1.37 -31.34
C THR A 331 -13.00 1.69 -32.32
N THR A 332 -14.11 2.26 -31.83
CA THR A 332 -15.26 2.62 -32.68
C THR A 332 -14.91 3.76 -33.63
N GLY A 333 -14.21 4.80 -33.17
CA GLY A 333 -13.79 5.92 -34.01
C GLY A 333 -12.90 5.48 -35.19
N ASN A 334 -11.97 4.54 -34.96
CA ASN A 334 -11.13 3.98 -36.02
C ASN A 334 -11.94 3.13 -37.02
N MET A 335 -12.90 2.32 -36.54
CA MET A 335 -13.80 1.56 -37.41
C MET A 335 -14.61 2.48 -38.34
N LEU A 336 -15.17 3.57 -37.80
CA LEU A 336 -15.91 4.57 -38.59
C LEU A 336 -15.01 5.27 -39.61
N ALA A 337 -13.78 5.64 -39.22
CA ALA A 337 -12.83 6.28 -40.13
C ALA A 337 -12.48 5.38 -41.32
N TRP A 338 -12.18 4.09 -41.07
CA TRP A 338 -11.95 3.12 -42.14
C TRP A 338 -13.19 2.89 -43.01
N THR A 339 -14.38 2.94 -42.41
CA THR A 339 -15.65 2.84 -43.14
C THR A 339 -15.81 4.01 -44.11
N MET A 340 -15.57 5.24 -43.67
CA MET A 340 -15.64 6.42 -44.53
C MET A 340 -14.58 6.38 -45.63
N ILE A 341 -13.35 5.96 -45.32
CA ILE A 341 -12.29 5.81 -46.34
C ILE A 341 -12.71 4.83 -47.44
N LEU A 342 -13.30 3.68 -47.06
CA LEU A 342 -13.76 2.67 -48.01
C LEU A 342 -14.96 3.15 -48.83
N LEU A 343 -15.96 3.76 -48.20
CA LEU A 343 -17.14 4.29 -48.91
C LEU A 343 -16.81 5.49 -49.81
N GLY A 344 -15.81 6.30 -49.46
CA GLY A 344 -15.32 7.39 -50.30
C GLY A 344 -14.56 6.90 -51.54
N ARG A 345 -14.03 5.67 -51.51
CA ARG A 345 -13.42 5.00 -52.67
C ARG A 345 -14.43 4.18 -53.49
N HIS A 346 -15.52 3.76 -52.86
CA HIS A 346 -16.54 2.87 -53.42
C HIS A 346 -17.91 3.56 -53.44
N PRO A 347 -18.13 4.53 -54.35
CA PRO A 347 -19.36 5.31 -54.40
C PRO A 347 -20.61 4.45 -54.65
N GLU A 348 -20.48 3.31 -55.33
CA GLU A 348 -21.56 2.33 -55.52
C GLU A 348 -22.10 1.79 -54.19
N TRP A 349 -21.22 1.58 -53.21
CA TRP A 349 -21.60 1.14 -51.87
C TRP A 349 -22.11 2.27 -51.01
N GLN A 350 -21.57 3.47 -51.18
CA GLN A 350 -22.07 4.65 -50.49
C GLN A 350 -23.52 4.95 -50.89
N THR A 351 -23.83 4.86 -52.19
CA THR A 351 -25.19 5.04 -52.71
C THR A 351 -26.14 3.96 -52.18
N ARG A 352 -25.77 2.68 -52.26
CA ARG A 352 -26.60 1.58 -51.71
C ARG A 352 -26.87 1.72 -50.21
N ALA A 353 -25.85 2.11 -49.44
CA ALA A 353 -26.01 2.35 -48.01
C ALA A 353 -26.91 3.56 -47.74
N ARG A 354 -26.78 4.64 -48.52
CA ARG A 354 -27.64 5.82 -48.42
C ARG A 354 -29.09 5.51 -48.79
N GLU A 355 -29.32 4.75 -49.85
CA GLU A 355 -30.66 4.28 -50.24
C GLU A 355 -31.31 3.44 -49.14
N GLU A 356 -30.57 2.51 -48.52
CA GLU A 356 -31.06 1.74 -47.37
C GLU A 356 -31.45 2.65 -46.20
N VAL A 357 -30.59 3.61 -45.86
CA VAL A 357 -30.84 4.56 -44.76
C VAL A 357 -32.07 5.43 -45.05
N LEU A 358 -32.18 5.99 -46.25
CA LEU A 358 -33.32 6.82 -46.64
C LEU A 358 -34.62 6.02 -46.75
N HIS A 359 -34.55 4.75 -47.16
CA HIS A 359 -35.71 3.86 -47.17
C HIS A 359 -36.20 3.55 -45.75
N VAL A 360 -35.29 3.28 -44.80
CA VAL A 360 -35.65 2.91 -43.42
C VAL A 360 -36.07 4.13 -42.60
N PHE A 361 -35.36 5.26 -42.72
CA PHE A 361 -35.56 6.43 -41.85
C PHE A 361 -36.07 7.67 -42.57
N GLY A 362 -35.83 7.82 -43.88
CA GLY A 362 -36.02 9.10 -44.58
C GLY A 362 -35.24 10.21 -43.88
N ASP A 363 -35.91 11.29 -43.53
CA ASP A 363 -35.36 12.41 -42.73
C ASP A 363 -35.55 12.25 -41.21
N LYS A 364 -36.16 11.15 -40.75
CA LYS A 364 -36.43 10.92 -39.34
C LYS A 364 -35.16 10.55 -38.58
N LYS A 365 -35.18 10.82 -37.28
CA LYS A 365 -34.14 10.39 -36.34
C LYS A 365 -34.03 8.85 -36.31
N PRO A 366 -32.81 8.28 -36.43
CA PRO A 366 -32.63 6.84 -36.27
C PRO A 366 -33.02 6.33 -34.87
N ASP A 367 -33.78 5.25 -34.83
CA ASP A 367 -34.20 4.53 -33.63
C ASP A 367 -33.66 3.08 -33.61
N ILE A 368 -33.78 2.40 -32.47
CA ILE A 368 -33.19 1.05 -32.32
C ILE A 368 -33.79 0.03 -33.30
N ASP A 369 -35.09 0.11 -33.56
CA ASP A 369 -35.78 -0.81 -34.44
C ASP A 369 -35.31 -0.62 -35.88
N GLY A 370 -35.23 0.60 -36.39
CA GLY A 370 -34.70 0.86 -37.72
C GLY A 370 -33.21 0.48 -37.86
N LEU A 371 -32.38 0.71 -36.83
CA LEU A 371 -30.96 0.34 -36.86
C LEU A 371 -30.74 -1.17 -37.00
N SER A 372 -31.68 -1.97 -36.50
CA SER A 372 -31.67 -3.43 -36.66
C SER A 372 -31.93 -3.88 -38.10
N HIS A 373 -32.63 -3.06 -38.90
CA HIS A 373 -32.98 -3.36 -40.29
C HIS A 373 -31.92 -2.96 -41.33
N LEU A 374 -30.86 -2.22 -40.93
CA LEU A 374 -29.77 -1.80 -41.80
C LEU A 374 -28.82 -2.97 -42.16
N LYS A 375 -29.20 -3.81 -43.11
CA LYS A 375 -28.46 -5.02 -43.52
C LYS A 375 -27.26 -4.71 -44.41
N VAL A 376 -27.38 -3.74 -45.32
CA VAL A 376 -26.28 -3.28 -46.19
C VAL A 376 -25.19 -2.65 -45.34
N ILE A 377 -25.54 -1.73 -44.44
CA ILE A 377 -24.59 -1.14 -43.49
C ILE A 377 -23.93 -2.22 -42.61
N SER A 378 -24.70 -3.20 -42.13
CA SER A 378 -24.12 -4.32 -41.35
C SER A 378 -23.09 -5.11 -42.16
N SER A 379 -23.35 -5.33 -43.45
CA SER A 379 -22.45 -6.04 -44.35
C SER A 379 -21.18 -5.24 -44.62
N ILE A 380 -21.32 -3.92 -44.82
CA ILE A 380 -20.21 -2.97 -44.95
C ILE A 380 -19.33 -3.01 -43.71
N PHE A 381 -19.88 -2.85 -42.50
CA PHE A 381 -19.08 -2.85 -41.28
C PHE A 381 -18.32 -4.15 -41.06
N ASN A 382 -18.93 -5.30 -41.37
CA ASN A 382 -18.24 -6.58 -41.22
C ASN A 382 -17.07 -6.72 -42.20
N GLU A 383 -17.22 -6.24 -43.44
CA GLU A 383 -16.12 -6.24 -44.40
C GLU A 383 -15.03 -5.22 -44.05
N VAL A 384 -15.40 -4.04 -43.54
CA VAL A 384 -14.45 -3.06 -42.99
C VAL A 384 -13.68 -3.68 -41.82
N LEU A 385 -14.35 -4.35 -40.90
CA LEU A 385 -13.71 -5.00 -39.74
C LEU A 385 -12.84 -6.20 -40.13
N ARG A 386 -13.11 -6.86 -41.26
CA ARG A 386 -12.24 -7.89 -41.84
C ARG A 386 -10.96 -7.25 -42.40
N LEU A 387 -11.09 -6.19 -43.19
CA LEU A 387 -9.95 -5.52 -43.82
C LEU A 387 -9.11 -4.69 -42.83
N TYR A 388 -9.76 -4.03 -41.87
CA TYR A 388 -9.16 -3.09 -40.93
C TYR A 388 -9.65 -3.32 -39.49
N PRO A 389 -9.40 -4.50 -38.88
CA PRO A 389 -9.79 -4.75 -37.50
C PRO A 389 -9.03 -3.82 -36.53
N PRO A 390 -9.71 -3.05 -35.66
CA PRO A 390 -9.04 -2.20 -34.67
C PRO A 390 -8.12 -3.00 -33.72
N ALA A 391 -8.53 -4.22 -33.35
CA ALA A 391 -7.73 -5.15 -32.55
C ALA A 391 -7.13 -6.24 -33.44
N THR A 392 -5.87 -6.08 -33.84
CA THR A 392 -5.23 -6.96 -34.84
C THR A 392 -4.56 -8.21 -34.27
N LEU A 393 -4.31 -8.28 -32.95
CA LEU A 393 -3.48 -9.32 -32.34
C LEU A 393 -4.04 -9.79 -30.98
N LEU A 394 -4.14 -11.11 -30.81
CA LEU A 394 -4.54 -11.78 -29.58
C LEU A 394 -3.38 -12.65 -29.07
N ARG A 395 -3.01 -12.50 -27.80
CA ARG A 395 -1.91 -13.26 -27.19
C ARG A 395 -2.37 -14.05 -25.97
N ARG A 396 -1.84 -15.25 -25.79
CA ARG A 396 -2.03 -16.11 -24.61
C ARG A 396 -0.68 -16.60 -24.07
N LEU A 397 -0.61 -16.85 -22.77
CA LEU A 397 0.54 -17.41 -22.08
C LEU A 397 0.16 -18.77 -21.51
N ILE A 398 1.04 -19.74 -21.73
CA ILE A 398 0.94 -21.09 -21.19
C ILE A 398 1.65 -21.12 -19.84
N HIS A 399 0.94 -21.54 -18.78
CA HIS A 399 1.46 -21.55 -17.40
C HIS A 399 1.98 -22.91 -16.94
N GLU A 400 1.50 -23.97 -17.59
CA GLU A 400 1.88 -25.36 -17.37
C GLU A 400 1.93 -26.08 -18.72
N GLU A 401 2.61 -27.21 -18.80
CA GLU A 401 2.69 -27.96 -20.07
C GLU A 401 1.28 -28.24 -20.62
N THR A 402 1.02 -27.79 -21.85
CA THR A 402 -0.33 -27.80 -22.45
C THR A 402 -0.27 -28.37 -23.85
N LYS A 403 -1.21 -29.27 -24.18
CA LYS A 403 -1.37 -29.76 -25.55
C LYS A 403 -2.19 -28.77 -26.38
N LEU A 404 -1.81 -28.60 -27.65
CA LEU A 404 -2.53 -27.84 -28.66
C LEU A 404 -2.43 -28.58 -29.99
N GLY A 405 -3.52 -29.20 -30.44
CA GLY A 405 -3.46 -30.21 -31.51
C GLY A 405 -2.42 -31.29 -31.20
N ASN A 406 -1.44 -31.49 -32.09
CA ASN A 406 -0.36 -32.47 -31.91
C ASN A 406 0.87 -31.91 -31.15
N LEU A 407 0.85 -30.62 -30.78
CA LEU A 407 1.97 -29.96 -30.10
C LEU A 407 1.82 -30.06 -28.58
N THR A 408 2.92 -30.34 -27.90
CA THR A 408 3.08 -30.24 -26.44
C THR A 408 3.93 -29.01 -26.13
N LEU A 409 3.28 -27.99 -25.58
CA LEU A 409 3.87 -26.67 -25.39
C LEU A 409 4.29 -26.48 -23.93
N PRO A 410 5.57 -26.17 -23.66
CA PRO A 410 6.05 -26.01 -22.30
C PRO A 410 5.55 -24.70 -21.66
N ALA A 411 5.48 -24.68 -20.33
CA ALA A 411 5.20 -23.49 -19.54
C ALA A 411 6.14 -22.33 -19.91
N GLY A 412 5.58 -21.13 -20.06
CA GLY A 412 6.30 -19.93 -20.49
C GLY A 412 6.20 -19.62 -21.99
N THR A 413 5.67 -20.55 -22.79
CA THR A 413 5.39 -20.35 -24.23
C THR A 413 4.24 -19.36 -24.44
N LEU A 414 4.41 -18.44 -25.39
CA LEU A 414 3.37 -17.51 -25.81
C LEU A 414 2.67 -18.04 -27.06
N ILE A 415 1.34 -18.06 -27.07
CA ILE A 415 0.54 -18.28 -28.26
C ILE A 415 0.09 -16.93 -28.82
N GLN A 416 0.22 -16.75 -30.13
CA GLN A 416 -0.20 -15.54 -30.82
C GLN A 416 -1.12 -15.88 -31.99
N ILE A 417 -2.29 -15.24 -31.99
CA ILE A 417 -3.29 -15.29 -33.07
C ILE A 417 -3.35 -13.87 -33.66
N ASN A 418 -3.04 -13.74 -34.95
CA ASN A 418 -3.05 -12.44 -35.63
C ASN A 418 -4.32 -12.34 -36.49
N ALA A 419 -5.32 -11.60 -36.00
CA ALA A 419 -6.59 -11.43 -36.68
C ALA A 419 -6.41 -10.77 -38.04
N LEU A 420 -5.52 -9.78 -38.17
CA LEU A 420 -5.27 -9.10 -39.44
C LEU A 420 -4.77 -10.07 -40.51
N ILE A 421 -3.76 -10.89 -40.19
CA ILE A 421 -3.20 -11.85 -41.14
C ILE A 421 -4.23 -12.93 -41.50
N LEU A 422 -4.99 -13.41 -40.51
CA LEU A 422 -6.07 -14.38 -40.72
C LEU A 422 -7.20 -13.84 -41.61
N HIS A 423 -7.51 -12.54 -41.51
CA HIS A 423 -8.54 -11.90 -42.32
C HIS A 423 -8.09 -11.61 -43.75
N HIS A 424 -6.77 -11.66 -44.00
CA HIS A 424 -6.15 -11.50 -45.31
C HIS A 424 -5.60 -12.83 -45.88
N ASP A 425 -5.95 -13.96 -45.27
CA ASP A 425 -5.51 -15.28 -45.73
C ASP A 425 -6.32 -15.72 -46.96
N LYS A 426 -5.64 -15.84 -48.10
CA LYS A 426 -6.21 -16.27 -49.38
C LYS A 426 -6.88 -17.64 -49.32
N GLU A 427 -6.35 -18.59 -48.55
CA GLU A 427 -6.95 -19.93 -48.43
C GLU A 427 -8.29 -19.89 -47.70
N MET A 428 -8.50 -18.89 -46.82
CA MET A 428 -9.74 -18.76 -46.05
C MET A 428 -10.78 -17.88 -46.74
N TRP A 429 -10.34 -16.86 -47.48
CA TRP A 429 -11.23 -15.82 -48.02
C TRP A 429 -11.31 -15.78 -49.55
N GLY A 430 -10.48 -16.55 -50.26
CA GLY A 430 -10.43 -16.59 -51.72
C GLY A 430 -9.43 -15.61 -52.33
N GLU A 431 -9.32 -15.59 -53.66
CA GLU A 431 -8.40 -14.69 -54.38
C GLU A 431 -8.78 -13.21 -54.27
N ASP A 432 -10.07 -12.93 -54.08
CA ASP A 432 -10.64 -11.59 -53.87
C ASP A 432 -10.48 -11.09 -52.42
N VAL A 433 -9.60 -11.70 -51.61
CA VAL A 433 -9.42 -11.39 -50.19
C VAL A 433 -9.04 -9.92 -49.93
N ASN A 434 -8.34 -9.28 -50.85
CA ASN A 434 -7.94 -7.88 -50.73
C ASN A 434 -8.91 -6.92 -51.43
N GLU A 435 -10.06 -7.40 -51.91
CA GLU A 435 -11.13 -6.56 -52.45
C GLU A 435 -12.11 -6.17 -51.34
N PHE A 436 -12.69 -4.98 -51.44
CA PHE A 436 -13.79 -4.57 -50.57
C PHE A 436 -15.11 -5.17 -51.10
N LYS A 437 -15.55 -6.27 -50.49
CA LYS A 437 -16.72 -7.04 -50.93
C LYS A 437 -17.74 -7.29 -49.81
N PRO A 438 -18.57 -6.29 -49.45
CA PRO A 438 -19.59 -6.44 -48.42
C PRO A 438 -20.56 -7.62 -48.61
N GLU A 439 -20.82 -8.09 -49.84
CA GLU A 439 -21.73 -9.22 -50.08
C GLU A 439 -21.32 -10.51 -49.37
N ARG A 440 -20.05 -10.66 -48.98
CA ARG A 440 -19.57 -11.78 -48.16
C ARG A 440 -20.41 -11.99 -46.89
N PHE A 441 -20.95 -10.89 -46.35
CA PHE A 441 -21.71 -10.88 -45.10
C PHE A 441 -23.22 -10.70 -45.31
N SER A 442 -23.71 -10.73 -46.55
CA SER A 442 -25.14 -10.54 -46.89
C SER A 442 -26.08 -11.55 -46.21
N GLU A 443 -25.61 -12.78 -45.98
CA GLU A 443 -26.35 -13.84 -45.29
C GLU A 443 -26.05 -13.91 -43.77
N GLY A 444 -25.32 -12.92 -43.25
CA GLY A 444 -24.94 -12.82 -41.85
C GLY A 444 -23.65 -13.57 -41.47
N VAL A 445 -23.06 -13.15 -40.35
CA VAL A 445 -21.77 -13.67 -39.84
C VAL A 445 -21.82 -15.16 -39.49
N SER A 446 -22.96 -15.67 -39.03
CA SER A 446 -23.10 -17.10 -38.67
C SER A 446 -22.84 -18.03 -39.85
N LYS A 447 -23.27 -17.64 -41.06
CA LYS A 447 -23.10 -18.45 -42.28
C LYS A 447 -21.69 -18.39 -42.85
N VAL A 448 -20.97 -17.29 -42.61
CA VAL A 448 -19.53 -17.15 -42.86
C VAL A 448 -18.76 -18.12 -41.95
N LEU A 449 -19.06 -18.11 -40.64
CA LEU A 449 -18.41 -18.97 -39.65
C LEU A 449 -18.64 -20.48 -39.88
N THR A 450 -19.80 -20.89 -40.41
CA THR A 450 -20.11 -22.32 -40.69
C THR A 450 -19.44 -22.87 -41.95
N LYS A 451 -19.01 -22.02 -42.90
CA LYS A 451 -18.28 -22.41 -44.12
C LYS A 451 -16.78 -22.66 -43.90
N GLY A 452 -16.34 -22.88 -42.66
CA GLY A 452 -14.94 -23.13 -42.31
C GLY A 452 -14.11 -21.86 -41.99
N GLN A 453 -14.71 -20.66 -42.07
CA GLN A 453 -14.06 -19.39 -41.77
C GLN A 453 -14.09 -19.05 -40.27
N ALA A 454 -13.67 -19.99 -39.42
CA ALA A 454 -13.56 -19.82 -37.96
C ALA A 454 -12.56 -18.72 -37.52
N ALA A 455 -12.04 -17.94 -38.47
CA ALA A 455 -10.99 -16.95 -38.38
C ALA A 455 -11.51 -15.50 -38.38
N TYR A 456 -12.81 -15.26 -38.61
CA TYR A 456 -13.40 -13.92 -38.44
C TYR A 456 -13.50 -13.57 -36.95
N LEU A 457 -12.62 -12.67 -36.50
CA LEU A 457 -12.33 -12.39 -35.08
C LEU A 457 -12.21 -10.89 -34.77
N PRO A 458 -13.03 -9.99 -35.34
CA PRO A 458 -12.87 -8.54 -35.13
C PRO A 458 -13.12 -8.11 -33.67
N PHE A 459 -13.91 -8.90 -32.92
CA PHE A 459 -14.20 -8.71 -31.50
C PHE A 459 -13.58 -9.82 -30.62
N GLY A 460 -12.66 -10.60 -31.18
CA GLY A 460 -12.17 -11.85 -30.58
C GLY A 460 -13.18 -13.00 -30.72
N GLY A 461 -13.09 -14.00 -29.83
CA GLY A 461 -13.97 -15.17 -29.86
C GLY A 461 -13.94 -15.97 -28.55
N GLY A 462 -14.82 -16.98 -28.47
CA GLY A 462 -15.01 -17.80 -27.27
C GLY A 462 -15.65 -17.02 -26.09
N PRO A 463 -15.57 -17.54 -24.86
CA PRO A 463 -16.12 -16.90 -23.66
C PRO A 463 -15.57 -15.49 -23.38
N ARG A 464 -14.48 -15.10 -24.05
CA ARG A 464 -13.78 -13.82 -23.90
C ARG A 464 -14.05 -12.84 -25.04
N ILE A 465 -15.07 -13.08 -25.87
CA ILE A 465 -15.51 -12.12 -26.88
C ILE A 465 -15.78 -10.74 -26.26
N CYS A 466 -15.50 -9.68 -27.01
CA CYS A 466 -15.67 -8.30 -26.56
C CYS A 466 -17.07 -8.09 -25.95
N ILE A 467 -17.12 -7.57 -24.73
CA ILE A 467 -18.38 -7.28 -24.04
C ILE A 467 -19.14 -6.12 -24.69
N GLY A 468 -18.41 -5.16 -25.27
CA GLY A 468 -18.95 -3.96 -25.90
C GLY A 468 -19.28 -4.11 -27.38
N GLN A 469 -19.28 -5.32 -27.95
CA GLN A 469 -19.52 -5.53 -29.38
C GLN A 469 -20.84 -4.90 -29.85
N ASN A 470 -21.94 -5.15 -29.15
CA ASN A 470 -23.25 -4.60 -29.54
C ASN A 470 -23.31 -3.08 -29.39
N PHE A 471 -22.65 -2.55 -28.35
CA PHE A 471 -22.53 -1.11 -28.14
C PHE A 471 -21.84 -0.43 -29.33
N ALA A 472 -20.65 -0.93 -29.71
CA ALA A 472 -19.85 -0.36 -30.79
C ALA A 472 -20.57 -0.42 -32.16
N ILE A 473 -21.26 -1.54 -32.46
CA ILE A 473 -22.00 -1.69 -33.72
C ILE A 473 -23.23 -0.76 -33.76
N LEU A 474 -23.97 -0.61 -32.66
CA LEU A 474 -25.11 0.31 -32.60
C LEU A 474 -24.68 1.77 -32.75
N GLU A 475 -23.64 2.16 -32.01
CA GLU A 475 -23.03 3.50 -32.09
C GLU A 475 -22.63 3.82 -33.53
N ALA A 476 -21.90 2.90 -34.18
CA ALA A 476 -21.42 3.11 -35.54
C ALA A 476 -22.53 3.12 -36.59
N LYS A 477 -23.54 2.25 -36.47
CA LYS A 477 -24.72 2.25 -37.35
C LYS A 477 -25.47 3.57 -37.27
N LEU A 478 -25.68 4.10 -36.07
CA LEU A 478 -26.35 5.37 -35.87
C LEU A 478 -25.54 6.50 -36.50
N ALA A 479 -24.23 6.55 -36.24
CA ALA A 479 -23.35 7.58 -36.79
C ALA A 479 -23.36 7.56 -38.33
N LEU A 480 -23.15 6.39 -38.93
CA LEU A 480 -23.11 6.26 -40.39
C LEU A 480 -24.46 6.56 -41.03
N ALA A 481 -25.58 6.14 -40.43
CA ALA A 481 -26.91 6.47 -40.92
C ALA A 481 -27.13 7.99 -40.94
N MET A 482 -26.80 8.69 -39.86
CA MET A 482 -26.97 10.15 -39.79
C MET A 482 -26.04 10.88 -40.75
N ILE A 483 -24.79 10.42 -40.92
CA ILE A 483 -23.86 10.97 -41.92
C ILE A 483 -24.43 10.79 -43.33
N LEU A 484 -24.92 9.60 -43.68
CA LEU A 484 -25.46 9.31 -45.03
C LEU A 484 -26.82 9.99 -45.30
N GLN A 485 -27.58 10.39 -44.28
CA GLN A 485 -28.77 11.22 -44.46
C GLN A 485 -28.42 12.62 -44.98
N ARG A 486 -27.26 13.17 -44.58
CA ARG A 486 -26.91 14.58 -44.79
C ARG A 486 -25.80 14.81 -45.80
N PHE A 487 -24.81 13.92 -45.87
CA PHE A 487 -23.59 14.12 -46.64
C PHE A 487 -23.34 13.02 -47.66
N CYS A 488 -22.70 13.39 -48.77
CA CYS A 488 -21.92 12.49 -49.59
C CYS A 488 -20.45 12.89 -49.45
N PHE A 489 -19.52 11.94 -49.59
CA PHE A 489 -18.10 12.19 -49.39
C PHE A 489 -17.23 11.34 -50.32
N GLU A 490 -16.05 11.83 -50.64
CA GLU A 490 -15.03 11.16 -51.44
C GLU A 490 -13.65 11.32 -50.79
N LEU A 491 -12.67 10.54 -51.25
CA LEU A 491 -11.29 10.71 -50.78
C LEU A 491 -10.67 11.97 -51.38
N SER A 492 -10.15 12.85 -50.51
CA SER A 492 -9.39 14.02 -50.96
C SER A 492 -8.19 13.60 -51.81
N PRO A 493 -7.82 14.35 -52.86
CA PRO A 493 -6.57 14.17 -53.59
C PRO A 493 -5.31 14.24 -52.71
N SER A 494 -5.39 14.89 -51.54
CA SER A 494 -4.30 14.99 -50.57
C SER A 494 -4.12 13.73 -49.71
N TYR A 495 -5.08 12.79 -49.76
CA TYR A 495 -5.09 11.62 -48.89
C TYR A 495 -3.90 10.70 -49.14
N SER A 496 -3.19 10.36 -48.07
CA SER A 496 -2.06 9.43 -48.10
C SER A 496 -2.38 8.17 -47.30
N HIS A 497 -2.41 7.02 -47.99
CA HIS A 497 -2.74 5.75 -47.35
C HIS A 497 -1.54 5.20 -46.56
N ALA A 498 -1.67 5.20 -45.24
CA ALA A 498 -0.60 4.75 -44.34
C ALA A 498 -1.17 4.00 -43.10
N PRO A 499 -1.88 2.87 -43.29
CA PRO A 499 -2.35 2.06 -42.19
C PRO A 499 -1.16 1.64 -41.32
N HIS A 500 -1.33 1.76 -40.02
CA HIS A 500 -0.34 1.33 -39.05
C HIS A 500 -1.06 0.88 -37.78
N ALA A 501 -0.63 -0.22 -37.19
CA ALA A 501 -1.13 -0.65 -35.89
C ALA A 501 -0.22 -0.06 -34.81
N MET A 502 -0.56 1.09 -34.20
CA MET A 502 0.28 1.86 -33.25
C MET A 502 1.63 1.21 -32.86
N PRO A 503 2.72 1.45 -33.61
CA PRO A 503 4.05 1.01 -33.19
C PRO A 503 4.89 2.15 -32.59
N ALA A 504 5.56 1.84 -31.50
CA ALA A 504 6.88 2.22 -31.08
C ALA A 504 7.68 3.43 -31.61
N LEU A 505 8.22 4.20 -30.63
CA LEU A 505 9.47 4.97 -30.71
C LEU A 505 10.57 4.24 -29.92
N GLN A 506 11.80 4.20 -30.45
CA GLN A 506 12.99 3.69 -29.76
C GLN A 506 13.64 4.79 -28.89
N PRO A 507 14.21 4.45 -27.74
CA PRO A 507 15.39 5.14 -27.22
C PRO A 507 16.68 4.45 -27.71
N GLN A 508 17.62 5.25 -28.19
CA GLN A 508 18.96 4.87 -28.65
C GLN A 508 19.95 4.49 -27.52
N PHE A 509 19.48 4.03 -26.36
CA PHE A 509 20.34 3.85 -25.18
C PHE A 509 20.49 2.38 -24.81
N VAL A 510 21.37 1.65 -25.50
CA VAL A 510 21.87 0.34 -24.98
C VAL A 510 23.40 0.29 -24.96
N SER A 511 24.10 1.06 -25.78
CA SER A 511 25.55 1.29 -25.59
C SER A 511 25.85 2.00 -24.26
N TYR A 512 24.88 2.73 -23.71
CA TYR A 512 24.95 3.30 -22.38
C TYR A 512 24.48 2.36 -21.26
N VAL A 513 23.90 1.19 -21.51
CA VAL A 513 23.36 0.35 -20.40
C VAL A 513 24.48 -0.32 -19.62
N LEU A 514 25.58 -0.72 -20.25
CA LEU A 514 26.76 -1.21 -19.53
C LEU A 514 27.51 -0.07 -18.84
N GLY A 515 27.62 1.10 -19.50
CA GLY A 515 28.23 2.29 -18.92
C GLY A 515 27.40 2.87 -17.77
N VAL A 516 26.08 2.97 -17.89
CA VAL A 516 25.14 3.41 -16.86
C VAL A 516 24.98 2.34 -15.80
N ALA A 517 25.02 1.05 -16.10
CA ALA A 517 25.07 0.00 -15.07
C ALA A 517 26.39 0.06 -14.30
N ALA A 518 27.53 0.35 -14.95
CA ALA A 518 28.82 0.54 -14.31
C ALA A 518 28.88 1.85 -13.51
N ILE A 519 28.35 2.96 -14.04
CA ILE A 519 28.21 4.24 -13.33
C ILE A 519 27.20 4.10 -12.19
N PHE A 520 26.13 3.32 -12.36
CA PHE A 520 25.16 3.02 -11.31
C PHE A 520 25.77 2.10 -10.26
N LEU A 521 26.54 1.08 -10.64
CA LEU A 521 27.32 0.24 -9.73
C LEU A 521 28.35 1.08 -8.98
N PHE A 522 29.09 1.95 -9.67
CA PHE A 522 30.04 2.88 -9.07
C PHE A 522 29.34 3.89 -8.17
N TYR A 523 28.23 4.47 -8.59
CA TYR A 523 27.41 5.38 -7.79
C TYR A 523 26.83 4.66 -6.56
N MET A 524 26.38 3.41 -6.71
CA MET A 524 25.88 2.60 -5.61
C MET A 524 27.02 2.22 -4.65
N LEU A 525 28.17 1.80 -5.17
CA LEU A 525 29.38 1.52 -4.38
C LEU A 525 29.89 2.78 -3.67
N TRP A 526 29.92 3.92 -4.34
CA TRP A 526 30.25 5.23 -3.77
C TRP A 526 29.23 5.65 -2.72
N LYS A 527 27.93 5.53 -3.00
CA LYS A 527 26.87 5.86 -2.05
C LYS A 527 26.89 4.96 -0.82
N ILE A 528 27.16 3.67 -1.00
CA ILE A 528 27.35 2.69 0.08
C ILE A 528 28.60 3.06 0.88
N SER A 529 29.74 3.29 0.22
CA SER A 529 31.01 3.66 0.88
C SER A 529 30.89 5.00 1.63
N ASN A 530 30.21 5.98 1.01
CA ASN A 530 29.92 7.27 1.62
C ASN A 530 28.99 7.12 2.82
N SER A 531 27.94 6.31 2.72
CA SER A 531 27.00 6.10 3.83
C SER A 531 27.57 5.25 4.97
N LEU A 532 28.43 4.27 4.67
CA LEU A 532 28.96 3.32 5.65
C LEU A 532 30.32 3.72 6.23
N TRP A 533 31.08 4.60 5.59
CA TRP A 533 32.41 4.98 6.07
C TRP A 533 32.67 6.48 6.06
N PHE A 534 32.61 7.14 4.90
CA PHE A 534 33.03 8.54 4.79
C PHE A 534 32.15 9.50 5.60
N LYS A 535 30.82 9.36 5.52
CA LYS A 535 29.89 10.20 6.28
C LYS A 535 30.04 9.97 7.80
N PRO A 536 30.04 8.73 8.34
CA PRO A 536 30.36 8.50 9.74
C PRO A 536 31.71 9.10 10.17
N LYS A 537 32.79 8.91 9.39
CA LYS A 537 34.10 9.47 9.74
C LYS A 537 34.14 11.00 9.70
N LYS A 538 33.42 11.62 8.77
CA LYS A 538 33.25 13.09 8.73
C LYS A 538 32.50 13.60 9.96
N MET A 539 31.43 12.91 10.37
CA MET A 539 30.68 13.26 11.59
C MET A 539 31.53 13.04 12.85
N GLU A 540 32.32 11.96 12.91
CA GLU A 540 33.25 11.68 14.01
C GLU A 540 34.25 12.83 14.18
N LYS A 541 34.87 13.26 13.07
CA LYS A 541 35.81 14.38 13.06
C LYS A 541 35.13 15.67 13.50
N LEU A 542 33.96 15.99 12.94
CA LEU A 542 33.21 17.22 13.28
C LEU A 542 32.86 17.29 14.77
N LEU A 543 32.45 16.18 15.40
CA LEU A 543 32.12 16.17 16.82
C LEU A 543 33.38 16.30 17.70
N LYS A 544 34.48 15.65 17.32
CA LYS A 544 35.78 15.75 18.02
C LYS A 544 36.41 17.13 17.92
N ASP A 545 36.35 17.76 16.74
CA ASP A 545 36.88 19.12 16.51
C ASP A 545 36.16 20.17 17.38
N GLN A 546 34.94 19.86 17.85
CA GLN A 546 34.15 20.68 18.79
C GLN A 546 34.40 20.34 20.26
N GLY A 547 35.37 19.48 20.56
CA GLY A 547 35.76 19.11 21.92
C GLY A 547 34.98 17.95 22.54
N LEU A 548 34.05 17.31 21.81
CA LEU A 548 33.34 16.14 22.35
C LEU A 548 34.22 14.90 22.36
N LYS A 549 34.31 14.26 23.52
CA LYS A 549 34.88 12.92 23.66
C LYS A 549 33.89 11.89 23.15
N GLY A 550 34.38 10.85 22.48
CA GLY A 550 33.53 9.79 21.96
C GLY A 550 34.30 8.58 21.46
N THR A 551 33.57 7.48 21.29
CA THR A 551 34.13 6.23 20.75
C THR A 551 34.46 6.38 19.26
N PRO A 552 35.55 5.74 18.78
CA PRO A 552 35.87 5.75 17.37
C PRO A 552 34.83 4.97 16.57
N TYR A 553 34.48 5.45 15.37
CA TYR A 553 33.53 4.76 14.52
C TYR A 553 34.08 3.38 14.08
N LYS A 554 33.33 2.31 14.38
CA LYS A 554 33.57 0.93 13.93
C LYS A 554 32.66 0.62 12.72
N PHE A 555 33.23 0.12 11.63
CA PHE A 555 32.52 -0.08 10.35
C PHE A 555 31.20 -0.85 10.48
N MET A 556 30.13 -0.33 9.86
CA MET A 556 28.73 -0.79 9.86
C MET A 556 28.02 -0.84 11.22
N TYR A 557 28.68 -1.32 12.27
CA TYR A 557 28.07 -1.61 13.56
C TYR A 557 28.17 -0.46 14.55
N GLY A 558 29.18 0.41 14.46
CA GLY A 558 29.48 1.33 15.56
C GLY A 558 29.72 0.54 16.85
N ASP A 559 29.15 1.00 17.96
CA ASP A 559 29.28 0.33 19.27
C ASP A 559 28.21 -0.73 19.53
N PHE A 560 27.39 -1.03 18.53
CA PHE A 560 26.23 -1.88 18.69
C PHE A 560 26.56 -3.30 19.20
N LYS A 561 27.67 -3.89 18.73
CA LYS A 561 28.11 -5.22 19.18
C LYS A 561 28.48 -5.22 20.67
N GLU A 562 29.22 -4.22 21.12
CA GLU A 562 29.64 -4.06 22.51
C GLU A 562 28.44 -3.78 23.43
N MET A 563 27.52 -2.94 22.96
CA MET A 563 26.23 -2.69 23.63
C MET A 563 25.44 -4.00 23.82
N MET A 564 25.37 -4.86 22.81
CA MET A 564 24.65 -6.14 22.89
C MET A 564 25.37 -7.21 23.72
N GLN A 565 26.70 -7.17 23.77
CA GLN A 565 27.49 -8.07 24.59
C GLN A 565 27.33 -7.73 26.07
N THR A 566 27.57 -6.47 26.43
CA THR A 566 27.45 -6.00 27.82
C THR A 566 26.04 -6.17 28.37
N MET A 567 25.00 -5.95 27.56
CA MET A 567 23.62 -6.25 27.96
C MET A 567 23.36 -7.75 28.19
N ARG A 568 23.94 -8.65 27.38
CA ARG A 568 23.78 -10.11 27.60
C ARG A 568 24.49 -10.57 28.87
N GLU A 569 25.70 -10.06 29.10
CA GLU A 569 26.47 -10.33 30.32
C GLU A 569 25.70 -9.85 31.55
N ALA A 570 25.18 -8.62 31.54
CA ALA A 570 24.37 -8.08 32.64
C ALA A 570 23.10 -8.92 32.91
N LYS A 571 22.41 -9.41 31.88
CA LYS A 571 21.21 -10.24 32.03
C LYS A 571 21.48 -11.69 32.46
N SER A 572 22.74 -12.15 32.44
CA SER A 572 23.08 -13.55 32.73
C SER A 572 23.01 -13.93 34.21
N LYS A 573 23.06 -12.95 35.12
CA LYS A 573 23.03 -13.14 36.58
C LYS A 573 22.14 -12.07 37.22
N PRO A 574 21.54 -12.30 38.40
CA PRO A 574 20.90 -11.23 39.19
C PRO A 574 21.94 -10.23 39.74
N MET A 575 21.49 -9.15 40.38
CA MET A 575 22.33 -8.20 41.10
C MET A 575 22.00 -8.16 42.59
N ASN A 576 22.90 -7.60 43.40
CA ASN A 576 22.61 -7.34 44.82
C ASN A 576 21.43 -6.36 44.96
N LEU A 577 20.70 -6.46 46.07
CA LEU A 577 19.54 -5.62 46.35
C LEU A 577 19.98 -4.19 46.74
N THR A 578 20.34 -3.41 45.72
CA THR A 578 20.77 -2.00 45.78
C THR A 578 20.03 -1.20 44.72
N HIS A 579 19.79 0.09 44.93
CA HIS A 579 19.15 0.92 43.90
C HIS A 579 20.10 1.48 42.85
N ASP A 580 21.40 1.21 42.90
CA ASP A 580 22.33 1.55 41.81
C ASP A 580 22.17 0.57 40.61
N ILE A 581 21.06 0.72 39.89
CA ILE A 581 20.65 -0.22 38.83
C ILE A 581 21.17 0.17 37.45
N ALA A 582 21.66 1.40 37.28
CA ALA A 582 22.14 1.91 35.99
C ALA A 582 23.24 1.04 35.35
N PRO A 583 24.25 0.52 36.09
CA PRO A 583 25.27 -0.38 35.55
C PRO A 583 24.68 -1.68 34.98
N ARG A 584 23.56 -2.16 35.53
CA ARG A 584 22.88 -3.38 35.05
C ARG A 584 21.94 -3.10 33.88
N VAL A 585 21.11 -2.07 34.00
CA VAL A 585 20.02 -1.78 33.07
C VAL A 585 20.56 -1.21 31.75
N SER A 586 21.63 -0.41 31.80
CA SER A 586 22.24 0.23 30.64
C SER A 586 23.78 0.22 30.72
N PRO A 587 24.41 -0.96 30.80
CA PRO A 587 25.84 -1.11 31.12
C PRO A 587 26.74 -0.32 30.18
N PHE A 588 26.49 -0.39 28.87
CA PHE A 588 27.27 0.32 27.87
C PHE A 588 27.17 1.84 28.00
N PHE A 589 25.96 2.39 28.17
CA PHE A 589 25.78 3.83 28.29
C PHE A 589 26.28 4.36 29.63
N HIS A 590 26.06 3.61 30.71
CA HIS A 590 26.61 3.92 32.03
C HIS A 590 28.14 4.00 31.96
N LYS A 591 28.81 2.95 31.45
CA LYS A 591 30.27 2.91 31.26
C LYS A 591 30.77 4.04 30.36
N SER A 592 30.06 4.35 29.28
CA SER A 592 30.48 5.41 28.35
C SER A 592 30.43 6.78 29.01
N LEU A 593 29.36 7.09 29.74
CA LEU A 593 29.18 8.39 30.41
C LEU A 593 30.15 8.58 31.58
N THR A 594 30.45 7.52 32.34
CA THR A 594 31.39 7.60 33.45
C THR A 594 32.84 7.75 32.99
N THR A 595 33.20 7.17 31.84
CA THR A 595 34.59 7.19 31.33
C THR A 595 34.89 8.35 30.38
N LEU A 596 33.94 8.75 29.53
CA LEU A 596 34.12 9.80 28.52
C LEU A 596 33.61 11.17 28.98
N GLY A 597 32.86 11.21 30.09
CA GLY A 597 32.19 12.40 30.60
C GLY A 597 30.71 12.44 30.26
N LYS A 598 29.96 13.29 30.98
CA LYS A 598 28.49 13.39 30.90
C LYS A 598 27.96 13.87 29.55
N THR A 599 28.76 14.65 28.82
CA THR A 599 28.45 15.10 27.45
C THR A 599 29.47 14.47 26.49
N CYS A 600 29.11 13.33 25.90
CA CYS A 600 29.97 12.54 25.02
C CYS A 600 29.17 11.99 23.82
N PHE A 601 29.83 11.31 22.88
CA PHE A 601 29.13 10.61 21.80
C PHE A 601 29.53 9.14 21.64
N THR A 602 28.57 8.32 21.25
CA THR A 602 28.74 6.90 20.89
C THR A 602 28.13 6.62 19.50
N TRP A 603 28.20 5.38 19.02
CA TRP A 603 27.68 5.02 17.69
C TRP A 603 26.58 3.96 17.73
N MET A 604 25.46 4.26 17.05
CA MET A 604 24.40 3.30 16.76
C MET A 604 24.34 3.05 15.24
N GLY A 605 24.95 1.95 14.79
CA GLY A 605 25.14 1.70 13.37
C GLY A 605 26.00 2.80 12.76
N THR A 606 25.51 3.48 11.72
CA THR A 606 26.20 4.61 11.06
C THR A 606 25.85 5.98 11.62
N LYS A 607 25.00 6.07 12.65
CA LYS A 607 24.56 7.34 13.24
C LYS A 607 25.29 7.59 14.56
N PRO A 608 25.87 8.79 14.75
CA PRO A 608 26.38 9.18 16.06
C PRO A 608 25.20 9.45 17.00
N VAL A 609 25.37 9.03 18.26
CA VAL A 609 24.47 9.28 19.38
C VAL A 609 25.20 10.22 20.34
N VAL A 610 24.78 11.47 20.37
CA VAL A 610 25.29 12.48 21.32
C VAL A 610 24.45 12.39 22.58
N HIS A 611 25.11 12.17 23.71
CA HIS A 611 24.49 12.08 25.02
C HIS A 611 24.48 13.46 25.67
N ILE A 612 23.32 13.85 26.19
CA ILE A 612 23.13 15.14 26.87
C ILE A 612 22.67 14.92 28.30
N SER A 613 23.33 15.62 29.22
CA SER A 613 23.03 15.58 30.66
C SER A 613 22.79 16.95 31.27
N GLU A 614 23.14 18.03 30.59
CA GLU A 614 22.95 19.39 31.09
C GLU A 614 21.46 19.80 31.09
N SER A 615 20.95 20.18 32.25
CA SER A 615 19.56 20.57 32.49
C SER A 615 19.04 21.64 31.52
N ALA A 616 19.84 22.66 31.20
CA ALA A 616 19.45 23.72 30.27
C ALA A 616 19.25 23.20 28.83
N ILE A 617 20.18 22.37 28.36
CA ILE A 617 20.12 21.74 27.03
C ILE A 617 18.95 20.76 26.94
N ILE A 618 18.73 19.94 27.98
CA ILE A 618 17.59 19.01 28.05
C ILE A 618 16.27 19.78 27.92
N ARG A 619 16.12 20.89 28.65
CA ARG A 619 14.91 21.73 28.58
C ARG A 619 14.70 22.34 27.20
N GLU A 620 15.76 22.80 26.55
CA GLU A 620 15.71 23.32 25.17
C GLU A 620 15.23 22.22 24.20
N VAL A 621 15.84 21.03 24.27
CA VAL A 621 15.51 19.89 23.41
C VAL A 621 14.07 19.40 23.60
N LEU A 622 13.58 19.38 24.84
CA LEU A 622 12.21 18.93 25.14
C LEU A 622 11.14 19.97 24.78
N SER A 623 11.46 21.27 24.84
CA SER A 623 10.55 22.35 24.47
C SER A 623 10.44 22.53 22.95
N ASN A 624 11.53 22.39 22.20
CA ASN A 624 11.57 22.60 20.75
C ASN A 624 11.30 21.29 19.97
N TYR A 625 10.06 20.81 20.01
CA TYR A 625 9.67 19.54 19.39
C TYR A 625 9.62 19.54 17.86
N THR A 626 9.71 20.71 17.21
CA THR A 626 9.75 20.83 15.74
C THR A 626 11.13 20.49 15.20
N ASN A 627 12.18 21.00 15.84
CA ASN A 627 13.57 20.77 15.43
C ASN A 627 14.11 19.44 15.97
N PHE A 628 13.62 18.99 17.13
CA PHE A 628 14.02 17.72 17.75
C PHE A 628 12.92 16.67 17.62
N GLN A 629 12.90 16.00 16.47
CA GLN A 629 11.90 14.95 16.16
C GLN A 629 12.24 13.64 16.90
N LYS A 630 11.29 12.73 17.08
CA LYS A 630 11.60 11.38 17.60
C LYS A 630 12.50 10.64 16.62
N ALA A 631 13.34 9.75 17.16
CA ALA A 631 14.29 8.99 16.36
C ALA A 631 13.59 8.07 15.34
N ARG A 632 13.50 8.54 14.08
CA ARG A 632 13.00 7.77 12.93
C ARG A 632 14.17 7.15 12.15
N GLY A 633 13.94 5.96 11.59
CA GLY A 633 14.90 5.30 10.69
C GLY A 633 15.91 4.37 11.37
N GLY A 634 15.49 3.64 12.41
CA GLY A 634 16.10 2.38 12.83
C GLY A 634 15.55 1.21 12.00
N ASN A 635 15.45 0.02 12.61
CA ASN A 635 14.82 -1.12 11.95
C ASN A 635 13.32 -0.85 11.69
N PRO A 636 12.82 -0.83 10.44
CA PRO A 636 11.41 -0.52 10.15
C PRO A 636 10.41 -1.48 10.80
N LEU A 637 10.85 -2.67 11.19
CA LEU A 637 10.04 -3.67 11.88
C LEU A 637 9.63 -3.20 13.28
N THR A 638 10.32 -2.23 13.88
CA THR A 638 9.94 -1.69 15.19
C THR A 638 8.62 -0.94 15.18
N LYS A 639 8.12 -0.55 14.01
CA LYS A 639 6.80 0.07 13.82
C LYS A 639 5.63 -0.88 14.02
N PHE A 640 5.87 -2.19 14.11
CA PHE A 640 4.81 -3.16 14.37
C PHE A 640 4.40 -3.19 15.85
N LEU A 641 5.29 -2.76 16.77
CA LEU A 641 4.96 -2.72 18.19
C LEU A 641 4.05 -1.53 18.54
N LEU A 642 4.50 -0.31 18.22
CA LEU A 642 3.77 0.92 18.53
C LEU A 642 3.61 1.83 17.31
N ARG A 643 2.37 2.30 17.11
CA ARG A 643 1.98 3.35 16.16
C ARG A 643 1.06 4.35 16.86
N GLY A 644 0.58 5.37 16.15
CA GLY A 644 -0.29 6.40 16.71
C GLY A 644 0.53 7.56 17.27
N LEU A 645 0.08 8.22 18.32
CA LEU A 645 0.68 9.46 18.82
C LEU A 645 2.19 9.34 19.12
N VAL A 646 2.64 8.15 19.49
CA VAL A 646 4.06 7.85 19.75
C VAL A 646 4.92 7.88 18.49
N ASP A 647 4.38 7.62 17.29
CA ASP A 647 5.15 7.58 16.04
C ASP A 647 4.94 8.80 15.12
N LYS A 648 3.86 9.58 15.29
CA LYS A 648 3.59 10.82 14.52
C LYS A 648 4.55 11.97 14.90
N GLU A 649 4.75 12.89 13.94
CA GLU A 649 5.61 14.09 14.02
C GLU A 649 4.95 15.24 13.25
N GLY A 650 5.42 16.48 13.45
CA GLY A 650 4.90 17.67 12.77
C GLY A 650 3.39 17.85 12.96
N ASP A 651 2.70 18.30 11.91
CA ASP A 651 1.26 18.58 11.94
C ASP A 651 0.42 17.35 12.28
N GLN A 652 0.88 16.14 11.90
CA GLN A 652 0.19 14.91 12.29
C GLN A 652 0.23 14.72 13.81
N TRP A 653 1.36 14.97 14.46
CA TRP A 653 1.44 14.87 15.92
C TRP A 653 0.55 15.92 16.59
N VAL A 654 0.56 17.17 16.10
CA VAL A 654 -0.30 18.25 16.64
C VAL A 654 -1.78 17.86 16.54
N LYS A 655 -2.20 17.39 15.37
CA LYS A 655 -3.58 16.92 15.13
C LYS A 655 -3.97 15.80 16.08
N HIS A 656 -3.18 14.73 16.15
CA HIS A 656 -3.46 13.59 17.00
C HIS A 656 -3.50 14.01 18.48
N ARG A 657 -2.52 14.81 18.93
CA ARG A 657 -2.46 15.28 20.32
C ARG A 657 -3.69 16.11 20.69
N LYS A 658 -4.13 17.03 19.81
CA LYS A 658 -5.31 17.87 20.02
C LYS A 658 -6.58 17.02 20.23
N ILE A 659 -6.81 16.05 19.35
CA ILE A 659 -8.03 15.22 19.35
C ILE A 659 -8.04 14.24 20.54
N ILE A 660 -6.87 13.75 20.98
CA ILE A 660 -6.80 12.75 22.06
C ILE A 660 -6.79 13.39 23.46
N ASN A 661 -6.19 14.57 23.63
CA ASN A 661 -6.03 15.25 24.92
C ASN A 661 -7.31 15.27 25.81
N PRO A 662 -8.51 15.58 25.28
CA PRO A 662 -9.73 15.65 26.10
C PRO A 662 -10.03 14.36 26.88
N ALA A 663 -9.67 13.19 26.33
CA ALA A 663 -9.89 11.89 26.97
C ALA A 663 -9.09 11.70 28.27
N PHE A 664 -8.01 12.46 28.46
CA PHE A 664 -7.11 12.37 29.61
C PHE A 664 -7.22 13.57 30.56
N HIS A 665 -8.24 14.42 30.39
CA HIS A 665 -8.55 15.49 31.35
C HIS A 665 -9.15 14.90 32.64
N MET A 666 -8.85 15.52 33.78
CA MET A 666 -9.29 15.04 35.10
C MET A 666 -10.83 14.87 35.20
N GLU A 667 -11.57 15.77 34.56
CA GLU A 667 -13.04 15.71 34.49
C GLU A 667 -13.56 14.46 33.79
N LYS A 668 -12.80 13.87 32.87
CA LYS A 668 -13.16 12.62 32.20
C LYS A 668 -12.66 11.40 32.96
N LEU A 669 -11.44 11.48 33.51
CA LEU A 669 -10.83 10.40 34.29
C LEU A 669 -11.65 10.04 35.54
N LYS A 670 -12.38 10.99 36.15
CA LYS A 670 -13.24 10.71 37.31
C LYS A 670 -14.31 9.64 37.04
N HIS A 671 -14.79 9.54 35.80
CA HIS A 671 -15.78 8.56 35.40
C HIS A 671 -15.21 7.13 35.27
N MET A 672 -13.88 7.00 35.28
CA MET A 672 -13.16 5.73 35.13
C MET A 672 -12.80 5.06 36.47
N ILE A 673 -12.86 5.81 37.58
CA ILE A 673 -12.57 5.30 38.94
C ILE A 673 -13.38 4.04 39.30
N PRO A 674 -14.69 3.93 38.98
CA PRO A 674 -15.44 2.70 39.26
C PRO A 674 -14.84 1.47 38.59
N ALA A 675 -14.34 1.60 37.36
CA ALA A 675 -13.70 0.50 36.65
C ALA A 675 -12.36 0.12 37.29
N PHE A 676 -11.55 1.11 37.70
CA PHE A 676 -10.31 0.87 38.45
C PHE A 676 -10.56 0.05 39.73
N TYR A 677 -11.61 0.44 40.47
CA TYR A 677 -12.03 -0.26 41.67
C TYR A 677 -12.40 -1.71 41.40
N VAL A 678 -13.24 -1.99 40.40
CA VAL A 678 -13.65 -3.37 40.10
C VAL A 678 -12.44 -4.24 39.73
N SER A 679 -11.56 -3.75 38.85
CA SER A 679 -10.33 -4.46 38.49
C SER A 679 -9.44 -4.74 39.70
N CYS A 680 -9.32 -3.78 40.62
CA CYS A 680 -8.51 -3.95 41.83
C CYS A 680 -9.15 -4.92 42.82
N SER A 681 -10.47 -4.85 43.01
CA SER A 681 -11.22 -5.79 43.86
C SER A 681 -11.05 -7.22 43.37
N GLU A 682 -11.17 -7.48 42.06
CA GLU A 682 -10.99 -8.83 41.51
C GLU A 682 -9.55 -9.37 41.72
N MET A 683 -8.54 -8.51 41.72
CA MET A 683 -7.17 -8.89 42.06
C MET A 683 -7.04 -9.21 43.55
N ILE A 684 -7.57 -8.35 44.43
CA ILE A 684 -7.56 -8.55 45.88
C ILE A 684 -8.30 -9.83 46.27
N ASP A 685 -9.47 -10.09 45.69
CA ASP A 685 -10.25 -11.31 45.94
C ASP A 685 -9.45 -12.58 45.60
N LYS A 686 -8.62 -12.53 44.55
CA LYS A 686 -7.71 -13.63 44.20
C LYS A 686 -6.63 -13.82 45.24
N TRP A 687 -6.02 -12.74 45.73
CA TRP A 687 -5.02 -12.82 46.81
C TRP A 687 -5.63 -13.30 48.13
N GLU A 688 -6.82 -12.81 48.50
CA GLU A 688 -7.51 -13.28 49.71
C GLU A 688 -7.84 -14.77 49.65
N LYS A 689 -8.20 -15.31 48.49
CA LYS A 689 -8.44 -16.75 48.28
C LYS A 689 -7.17 -17.60 48.37
N LEU A 690 -5.99 -17.03 48.11
CA LEU A 690 -4.72 -17.71 48.36
C LEU A 690 -4.40 -17.78 49.86
N LEU A 691 -4.89 -16.80 50.63
CA LEU A 691 -4.67 -16.62 52.06
C LEU A 691 -5.80 -17.20 52.95
N THR A 692 -6.79 -17.92 52.39
CA THR A 692 -7.86 -18.54 53.20
C THR A 692 -7.42 -19.82 53.90
N GLN A 693 -6.27 -20.40 53.53
CA GLN A 693 -5.75 -21.65 54.13
C GLN A 693 -4.51 -21.42 55.03
N GLU A 694 -3.81 -20.29 54.88
CA GLU A 694 -2.56 -19.95 55.59
C GLU A 694 -2.56 -18.46 55.97
N SER A 695 -1.90 -18.07 57.06
CA SER A 695 -1.83 -16.66 57.53
C SER A 695 -0.97 -15.76 56.65
N GLU A 696 -0.09 -16.37 55.86
CA GLU A 696 0.80 -15.71 54.91
C GLU A 696 0.91 -16.57 53.65
N SER A 697 1.25 -15.95 52.51
CA SER A 697 1.44 -16.67 51.26
C SER A 697 2.47 -15.97 50.40
N GLU A 698 3.36 -16.73 49.77
CA GLU A 698 4.28 -16.21 48.77
C GLU A 698 3.55 -16.05 47.41
N VAL A 699 3.60 -14.83 46.87
CA VAL A 699 2.93 -14.47 45.61
C VAL A 699 3.90 -13.74 44.69
N ASP A 700 4.01 -14.18 43.43
CA ASP A 700 4.61 -13.36 42.38
C ASP A 700 3.64 -12.26 41.96
N VAL A 701 3.76 -11.08 42.57
CA VAL A 701 2.83 -9.97 42.34
C VAL A 701 2.97 -9.36 40.93
N TRP A 702 4.06 -9.65 40.22
CA TRP A 702 4.30 -9.10 38.88
C TRP A 702 3.21 -9.50 37.89
N TYR A 703 2.84 -10.79 37.86
CA TYR A 703 1.78 -11.28 36.98
C TYR A 703 0.41 -10.64 37.30
N TYR A 704 0.07 -10.52 38.58
CA TYR A 704 -1.21 -9.97 39.02
C TYR A 704 -1.33 -8.48 38.72
N LEU A 705 -0.28 -7.70 38.98
CA LEU A 705 -0.29 -6.26 38.72
C LEU A 705 -0.29 -5.94 37.22
N GLN A 706 0.39 -6.74 36.39
CA GLN A 706 0.30 -6.63 34.94
C GLN A 706 -1.12 -6.96 34.43
N THR A 707 -1.76 -7.99 35.00
CA THR A 707 -3.14 -8.36 34.67
C THR A 707 -4.13 -7.29 35.12
N PHE A 708 -3.92 -6.70 36.31
CA PHE A 708 -4.71 -5.60 36.83
C PHE A 708 -4.68 -4.39 35.88
N SER A 709 -3.50 -3.90 35.51
CA SER A 709 -3.40 -2.76 34.59
C SER A 709 -3.96 -3.06 33.20
N SER A 710 -3.87 -4.33 32.75
CA SER A 710 -4.52 -4.80 31.52
C SER A 710 -6.06 -4.74 31.60
N ASP A 711 -6.63 -5.15 32.73
CA ASP A 711 -8.08 -5.11 32.94
C ASP A 711 -8.57 -3.67 33.06
N VAL A 712 -7.84 -2.83 33.80
CA VAL A 712 -8.12 -1.40 33.94
C VAL A 712 -8.21 -0.72 32.58
N ILE A 713 -7.19 -0.86 31.71
CA ILE A 713 -7.24 -0.23 30.39
C ILE A 713 -8.32 -0.84 29.51
N SER A 714 -8.61 -2.13 29.61
CA SER A 714 -9.68 -2.78 28.84
C SER A 714 -11.07 -2.23 29.19
N ARG A 715 -11.35 -2.02 30.48
CA ARG A 715 -12.61 -1.46 30.96
C ARG A 715 -12.74 0.02 30.63
N THR A 716 -11.69 0.78 30.90
CA THR A 716 -11.75 2.24 30.82
C THR A 716 -11.52 2.80 29.43
N ALA A 717 -10.80 2.08 28.56
CA ALA A 717 -10.61 2.51 27.19
C ALA A 717 -11.66 1.95 26.23
N PHE A 718 -12.18 0.73 26.49
CA PHE A 718 -12.98 0.01 25.49
C PHE A 718 -14.33 -0.51 26.01
N GLY A 719 -14.67 -0.29 27.28
CA GLY A 719 -15.89 -0.83 27.89
C GLY A 719 -15.92 -2.35 27.93
N SER A 720 -14.75 -3.00 27.85
CA SER A 720 -14.56 -4.44 27.74
C SER A 720 -13.87 -5.01 28.99
N SER A 721 -13.86 -6.33 29.17
CA SER A 721 -13.08 -6.98 30.23
C SER A 721 -11.69 -7.41 29.74
N PHE A 722 -10.76 -7.69 30.67
CA PHE A 722 -9.49 -8.34 30.34
C PHE A 722 -9.67 -9.59 29.49
N GLU A 723 -10.72 -10.39 29.70
CA GLU A 723 -10.97 -11.61 28.93
C GLU A 723 -11.20 -11.33 27.45
N GLU A 724 -11.85 -10.21 27.12
CA GLU A 724 -12.07 -9.80 25.72
C GLU A 724 -10.77 -9.26 25.09
N GLY A 725 -9.89 -8.64 25.88
CA GLY A 725 -8.60 -8.08 25.46
C GLY A 725 -7.41 -9.04 25.55
N ARG A 726 -7.53 -10.18 26.23
CA ARG A 726 -6.42 -11.09 26.62
C ARG A 726 -5.51 -11.44 25.44
N LYS A 727 -6.12 -11.85 24.32
CA LYS A 727 -5.40 -12.20 23.10
C LYS A 727 -4.59 -11.01 22.54
N ILE A 728 -5.08 -9.78 22.67
CA ILE A 728 -4.36 -8.57 22.23
C ILE A 728 -3.09 -8.39 23.06
N PHE A 729 -3.18 -8.49 24.39
CA PHE A 729 -2.05 -8.31 25.30
C PHE A 729 -0.97 -9.38 25.10
N GLU A 730 -1.35 -10.66 25.01
CA GLU A 730 -0.43 -11.77 24.76
C GLU A 730 0.34 -11.58 23.45
N LEU A 731 -0.37 -11.22 22.37
CA LEU A 731 0.23 -10.95 21.07
C LEU A 731 1.12 -9.70 21.10
N GLN A 732 0.72 -8.63 21.80
CA GLN A 732 1.55 -7.42 21.94
C GLN A 732 2.85 -7.69 22.70
N ARG A 733 2.82 -8.54 23.74
CA ARG A 733 4.03 -8.97 24.46
C ARG A 733 4.97 -9.76 23.56
N GLU A 734 4.46 -10.73 22.80
CA GLU A 734 5.27 -11.45 21.80
C GLU A 734 5.84 -10.49 20.74
N GLN A 735 5.01 -9.54 20.27
CA GLN A 735 5.43 -8.50 19.34
C GLN A 735 6.54 -7.62 19.92
N ALA A 736 6.49 -7.31 21.22
CA ALA A 736 7.50 -6.53 21.93
C ALA A 736 8.84 -7.25 21.93
N GLU A 737 8.86 -8.55 22.25
CA GLU A 737 10.08 -9.36 22.23
C GLU A 737 10.71 -9.44 20.84
N LEU A 738 9.91 -9.72 19.80
CA LEU A 738 10.38 -9.79 18.41
C LEU A 738 10.90 -8.43 17.93
N THR A 739 10.20 -7.36 18.31
CA THR A 739 10.59 -5.99 18.00
C THR A 739 11.89 -5.61 18.71
N MET A 740 12.08 -6.01 19.97
CA MET A 740 13.31 -5.77 20.70
C MET A 740 14.48 -6.53 20.10
N LYS A 741 14.30 -7.77 19.62
CA LYS A 741 15.32 -8.50 18.83
C LYS A 741 15.69 -7.74 17.55
N ALA A 742 14.71 -7.18 16.86
CA ALA A 742 14.92 -6.39 15.65
C ALA A 742 15.60 -5.04 15.92
N ALA A 743 15.23 -4.35 17.02
CA ALA A 743 15.83 -3.11 17.49
C ALA A 743 17.28 -3.32 17.94
N ASN A 744 17.56 -4.50 18.51
CA ASN A 744 18.87 -5.02 18.93
C ASN A 744 19.69 -5.61 17.76
N SER A 745 19.48 -5.14 16.53
CA SER A 745 20.27 -5.54 15.36
C SER A 745 20.49 -4.37 14.41
N VAL A 746 21.62 -4.39 13.69
CA VAL A 746 21.85 -3.43 12.61
C VAL A 746 20.91 -3.74 11.46
N TYR A 747 20.04 -2.78 11.12
CA TYR A 747 19.11 -2.96 10.02
C TYR A 747 19.85 -2.99 8.67
N ILE A 748 19.73 -4.11 7.97
CA ILE A 748 20.20 -4.24 6.58
C ILE A 748 19.07 -3.79 5.66
N PRO A 749 19.26 -2.75 4.81
CA PRO A 749 18.23 -2.29 3.89
C PRO A 749 17.65 -3.43 3.05
N GLY A 750 16.31 -3.57 3.07
CA GLY A 750 15.60 -4.63 2.36
C GLY A 750 15.34 -5.90 3.17
N SER A 751 16.06 -6.13 4.28
CA SER A 751 15.87 -7.31 5.12
C SER A 751 14.44 -7.48 5.67
N ARG A 752 13.68 -6.38 5.84
CA ARG A 752 12.26 -6.40 6.23
C ARG A 752 11.33 -7.14 5.26
N PHE A 753 11.76 -7.29 4.01
CA PHE A 753 11.02 -8.00 2.97
C PHE A 753 11.41 -9.47 2.89
N LEU A 754 12.52 -9.88 3.53
CA LEU A 754 12.91 -11.28 3.61
C LEU A 754 11.89 -12.06 4.45
N PRO A 755 11.44 -13.23 4.00
CA PRO A 755 10.43 -14.04 4.65
C PRO A 755 11.00 -14.84 5.84
N THR A 756 11.74 -14.20 6.75
CA THR A 756 12.28 -14.84 7.95
C THR A 756 11.15 -15.20 8.93
N LYS A 757 11.36 -16.20 9.79
CA LYS A 757 10.39 -16.63 10.82
C LYS A 757 9.89 -15.44 11.64
N ASN A 758 10.80 -14.62 12.16
CA ASN A 758 10.47 -13.43 12.95
C ASN A 758 9.70 -12.38 12.12
N ASN A 759 10.09 -12.11 10.88
CA ASN A 759 9.43 -11.11 10.04
C ASN A 759 8.00 -11.54 9.67
N LYS A 760 7.78 -12.84 9.40
CA LYS A 760 6.44 -13.38 9.15
C LYS A 760 5.58 -13.28 10.40
N ARG A 761 6.09 -13.76 11.55
CA ARG A 761 5.35 -13.73 12.81
C ARG A 761 4.97 -12.31 13.24
N MET A 762 5.88 -11.34 13.13
CA MET A 762 5.56 -9.93 13.42
C MET A 762 4.44 -9.36 12.53
N LYS A 763 4.40 -9.75 11.24
CA LYS A 763 3.34 -9.32 10.32
C LYS A 763 2.01 -10.03 10.57
N GLU A 764 2.05 -11.27 11.05
CA GLU A 764 0.87 -12.04 11.46
C GLU A 764 0.27 -11.41 12.71
N ILE A 765 1.09 -11.16 13.74
CA ILE A 765 0.67 -10.49 14.98
C ILE A 765 0.09 -9.10 14.69
N ASP A 766 0.76 -8.25 13.90
CA ASP A 766 0.25 -6.91 13.52
C ASP A 766 -1.14 -7.01 12.88
N ARG A 767 -1.37 -8.03 12.03
CA ARG A 767 -2.66 -8.24 11.36
C ARG A 767 -3.74 -8.71 12.33
N GLU A 768 -3.41 -9.65 13.22
CA GLU A 768 -4.35 -10.16 14.23
C GLU A 768 -4.74 -9.07 15.22
N VAL A 769 -3.77 -8.35 15.80
CA VAL A 769 -4.01 -7.27 16.75
C VAL A 769 -4.86 -6.16 16.12
N ARG A 770 -4.48 -5.68 14.91
CA ARG A 770 -5.26 -4.64 14.22
C ARG A 770 -6.65 -5.13 13.83
N GLY A 771 -6.80 -6.41 13.46
CA GLY A 771 -8.10 -7.03 13.19
C GLY A 771 -9.02 -7.02 14.41
N SER A 772 -8.52 -7.44 15.58
CA SER A 772 -9.28 -7.43 16.84
C SER A 772 -9.68 -6.02 17.26
N ILE A 773 -8.74 -5.06 17.24
CA ILE A 773 -9.02 -3.66 17.59
C ILE A 773 -10.04 -3.04 16.63
N LYS A 774 -9.91 -3.31 15.31
CA LYS A 774 -10.86 -2.84 14.31
C LYS A 774 -12.28 -3.35 14.57
N ASN A 775 -12.43 -4.60 15.02
CA ASN A 775 -13.74 -5.15 15.37
C ASN A 775 -14.36 -4.42 16.57
N ILE A 776 -13.58 -4.11 17.61
CA ILE A 776 -14.02 -3.33 18.77
C ILE A 776 -14.49 -1.94 18.32
N ILE A 777 -13.68 -1.24 17.53
CA ILE A 777 -14.02 0.11 17.05
C ILE A 777 -15.26 0.09 16.16
N ASN A 778 -15.37 -0.88 15.24
CA ASN A 778 -16.53 -0.98 14.36
C ASN A 778 -17.83 -1.23 15.14
N LYS A 779 -17.83 -2.13 16.13
CA LYS A 779 -18.98 -2.35 17.01
C LYS A 779 -19.40 -1.03 17.68
N ARG A 780 -18.43 -0.26 18.17
CA ARG A 780 -18.70 1.02 18.83
C ARG A 780 -19.25 2.09 17.89
N VAL A 781 -18.67 2.23 16.70
CA VAL A 781 -19.14 3.18 15.68
C VAL A 781 -20.56 2.85 15.23
N VAL A 782 -20.94 1.58 15.16
CA VAL A 782 -22.32 1.15 14.86
C VAL A 782 -23.27 1.55 15.98
N ALA A 783 -22.94 1.25 17.23
CA ALA A 783 -23.74 1.64 18.41
C ALA A 783 -23.97 3.17 18.47
N MET A 784 -22.90 3.96 18.30
CA MET A 784 -23.02 5.43 18.28
C MET A 784 -23.92 5.95 17.15
N LYS A 785 -23.90 5.32 15.97
CA LYS A 785 -24.79 5.69 14.86
C LYS A 785 -26.24 5.30 15.10
N ALA A 786 -26.49 4.27 15.90
CA ALA A 786 -27.82 3.85 16.31
C ALA A 786 -28.43 4.77 17.39
N GLY A 787 -27.70 5.81 17.82
CA GLY A 787 -28.17 6.75 18.84
C GLY A 787 -27.96 6.26 20.28
N GLU A 788 -27.21 5.17 20.48
CA GLU A 788 -26.79 4.76 21.83
C GLU A 788 -25.92 5.84 22.46
N ALA A 789 -26.08 6.07 23.77
CA ALA A 789 -25.32 7.09 24.48
C ALA A 789 -23.81 6.84 24.32
N SER A 790 -23.06 7.91 24.04
CA SER A 790 -21.61 7.87 24.09
C SER A 790 -21.19 7.41 25.48
N HIS A 791 -20.46 6.31 25.56
CA HIS A 791 -19.92 5.87 26.84
C HIS A 791 -18.76 6.80 27.20
N ASP A 792 -18.63 7.15 28.47
CA ASP A 792 -17.53 7.99 28.99
C ASP A 792 -16.17 7.24 29.07
N ASP A 793 -15.95 6.25 28.20
CA ASP A 793 -14.69 5.51 28.03
C ASP A 793 -13.74 6.23 27.03
N LEU A 794 -12.44 5.90 27.06
CA LEU A 794 -11.44 6.63 26.23
C LEU A 794 -11.74 6.54 24.73
N LEU A 795 -12.23 5.40 24.23
CA LEU A 795 -12.60 5.24 22.82
C LEU A 795 -13.82 6.09 22.47
N GLY A 796 -14.85 6.10 23.31
CA GLY A 796 -16.05 6.93 23.13
C GLY A 796 -15.69 8.41 23.07
N ILE A 797 -14.89 8.89 24.03
CA ILE A 797 -14.43 10.30 24.07
C ILE A 797 -13.55 10.62 22.84
N LEU A 798 -12.66 9.72 22.44
CA LEU A 798 -11.84 9.89 21.24
C LEU A 798 -12.69 10.01 19.97
N LEU A 799 -13.69 9.13 19.81
CA LEU A 799 -14.60 9.15 18.66
C LEU A 799 -15.47 10.42 18.64
N ASP A 800 -15.99 10.85 19.79
CA ASP A 800 -16.76 12.09 19.92
C ASP A 800 -15.90 13.33 19.62
N SER A 801 -14.69 13.42 20.20
CA SER A 801 -13.76 14.52 19.91
C SER A 801 -13.37 14.56 18.44
N ASN A 802 -13.18 13.40 17.82
CA ASN A 802 -12.88 13.30 16.39
C ASN A 802 -14.06 13.76 15.52
N TYR A 803 -15.29 13.36 15.89
CA TYR A 803 -16.50 13.77 15.19
C TYR A 803 -16.72 15.29 15.28
N LYS A 804 -16.49 15.89 16.45
CA LYS A 804 -16.54 17.35 16.65
C LYS A 804 -15.52 18.09 15.78
N GLU A 805 -14.27 17.63 15.76
CA GLU A 805 -13.21 18.24 14.95
C GLU A 805 -13.54 18.20 13.44
N ILE A 806 -14.14 17.11 12.95
CA ILE A 806 -14.61 16.96 11.56
C ILE A 806 -15.76 17.93 11.26
N LYS A 807 -16.72 18.04 12.20
CA LYS A 807 -17.90 18.90 12.05
C LYS A 807 -17.54 20.38 12.05
N GLU A 808 -16.68 20.83 12.96
CA GLU A 808 -16.26 22.23 13.10
C GLU A 808 -15.53 22.75 11.86
N HIS A 809 -14.74 21.91 11.18
CA HIS A 809 -13.96 22.31 10.01
C HIS A 809 -14.62 21.94 8.67
N GLY A 810 -15.77 21.26 8.67
CA GLY A 810 -16.51 20.84 7.48
C GLY A 810 -15.72 19.91 6.53
N ASN A 811 -14.62 19.32 6.99
CA ASN A 811 -13.68 18.54 6.16
C ASN A 811 -13.30 17.25 6.87
N ILE A 812 -13.59 16.10 6.27
CA ILE A 812 -13.25 14.79 6.85
C ILE A 812 -11.74 14.59 7.10
N ASN A 813 -10.88 15.33 6.39
CA ASN A 813 -9.43 15.27 6.57
C ASN A 813 -8.92 16.03 7.80
N SER A 814 -9.76 16.88 8.45
CA SER A 814 -9.39 17.54 9.71
C SER A 814 -9.37 16.57 10.90
N GLY A 815 -10.12 15.47 10.84
CA GLY A 815 -10.15 14.42 11.85
C GLY A 815 -9.10 13.32 11.68
N LEU A 816 -9.11 12.37 12.60
CA LEU A 816 -8.44 11.06 12.55
C LEU A 816 -9.21 10.11 11.62
N SER A 817 -8.48 9.42 10.75
CA SER A 817 -9.05 8.30 9.99
C SER A 817 -9.33 7.11 10.91
N ILE A 818 -10.16 6.17 10.47
CA ILE A 818 -10.39 4.91 11.21
C ILE A 818 -9.08 4.15 11.47
N GLU A 819 -8.14 4.25 10.54
CA GLU A 819 -6.83 3.62 10.69
C GLU A 819 -5.98 4.33 11.75
N ASP A 820 -6.01 5.66 11.79
CA ASP A 820 -5.37 6.42 12.86
C ASP A 820 -5.96 6.05 14.24
N VAL A 821 -7.29 5.89 14.34
CA VAL A 821 -7.95 5.45 15.59
C VAL A 821 -7.49 4.05 16.00
N ILE A 822 -7.36 3.10 15.06
CA ILE A 822 -6.81 1.76 15.35
C ILE A 822 -5.39 1.86 15.92
N GLU A 823 -4.55 2.71 15.32
CA GLU A 823 -3.18 2.92 15.78
C GLU A 823 -3.13 3.54 17.19
N GLU A 824 -4.01 4.49 17.51
CA GLU A 824 -4.12 5.05 18.87
C GLU A 824 -4.62 4.01 19.88
N CYS A 825 -5.63 3.21 19.53
CA CYS A 825 -6.11 2.14 20.41
C CYS A 825 -5.04 1.08 20.67
N GLN A 826 -4.22 0.74 19.66
CA GLN A 826 -3.08 -0.16 19.85
C GLN A 826 -2.08 0.41 20.86
N LEU A 827 -1.82 1.73 20.80
CA LEU A 827 -0.97 2.43 21.76
C LEU A 827 -1.57 2.41 23.18
N PHE A 828 -2.88 2.61 23.33
CA PHE A 828 -3.53 2.57 24.66
C PHE A 828 -3.39 1.20 25.32
N TYR A 829 -3.68 0.12 24.59
CA TYR A 829 -3.50 -1.25 25.08
C TYR A 829 -2.08 -1.49 25.61
N PHE A 830 -1.06 -1.11 24.84
CA PHE A 830 0.32 -1.34 25.23
C PHE A 830 0.76 -0.43 26.39
N ALA A 831 0.53 0.88 26.25
CA ALA A 831 1.06 1.87 27.19
C ALA A 831 0.38 1.79 28.56
N GLY A 832 -0.94 1.56 28.60
CA GLY A 832 -1.72 1.49 29.84
C GLY A 832 -1.36 0.28 30.70
N GLN A 833 -1.10 -0.87 30.09
CA GLN A 833 -0.69 -2.08 30.81
C GLN A 833 0.75 -1.98 31.32
N GLU A 834 1.71 -1.87 30.39
CA GLU A 834 3.11 -2.15 30.66
C GLU A 834 3.74 -1.13 31.62
N THR A 835 3.33 0.14 31.53
CA THR A 835 3.98 1.21 32.32
C THR A 835 3.46 1.26 33.75
N THR A 836 2.14 1.27 33.96
CA THR A 836 1.53 1.32 35.30
C THR A 836 1.79 0.04 36.09
N GLY A 837 1.66 -1.13 35.46
CA GLY A 837 1.90 -2.41 36.12
C GLY A 837 3.34 -2.51 36.66
N ASN A 838 4.34 -2.11 35.87
CA ASN A 838 5.73 -2.10 36.33
C ASN A 838 5.99 -1.05 37.43
N MET A 839 5.35 0.13 37.36
CA MET A 839 5.43 1.14 38.44
C MET A 839 4.88 0.58 39.78
N LEU A 840 3.75 -0.11 39.75
CA LEU A 840 3.15 -0.74 40.92
C LEU A 840 4.04 -1.84 41.50
N VAL A 841 4.63 -2.67 40.63
CA VAL A 841 5.56 -3.73 41.04
C VAL A 841 6.77 -3.16 41.76
N TRP A 842 7.41 -2.14 41.19
CA TRP A 842 8.55 -1.47 41.86
C TRP A 842 8.13 -0.77 43.15
N THR A 843 6.90 -0.25 43.23
CA THR A 843 6.36 0.31 44.47
C THR A 843 6.23 -0.75 45.55
N MET A 844 5.63 -1.90 45.25
CA MET A 844 5.52 -2.99 46.23
C MET A 844 6.89 -3.51 46.65
N ILE A 845 7.82 -3.71 45.72
CA ILE A 845 9.21 -4.12 46.04
C ILE A 845 9.88 -3.14 47.01
N LEU A 846 9.72 -1.83 46.78
CA LEU A 846 10.30 -0.80 47.65
C LEU A 846 9.61 -0.75 49.01
N LEU A 847 8.28 -0.78 49.07
CA LEU A 847 7.55 -0.80 50.33
C LEU A 847 7.76 -2.09 51.15
N GLY A 848 7.97 -3.23 50.50
CA GLY A 848 8.31 -4.49 51.15
C GLY A 848 9.74 -4.53 51.71
N ARG A 849 10.64 -3.67 51.20
CA ARG A 849 11.99 -3.46 51.75
C ARG A 849 12.04 -2.36 52.80
N HIS A 850 11.06 -1.46 52.80
CA HIS A 850 10.98 -0.28 53.65
C HIS A 850 9.68 -0.26 54.48
N PRO A 851 9.55 -1.12 55.50
CA PRO A 851 8.34 -1.23 56.32
C PRO A 851 7.90 0.09 56.95
N GLU A 852 8.84 0.97 57.29
CA GLU A 852 8.55 2.31 57.82
C GLU A 852 7.70 3.15 56.86
N TRP A 853 7.95 3.02 55.56
CA TRP A 853 7.18 3.71 54.53
C TRP A 853 5.86 3.01 54.23
N GLN A 854 5.84 1.69 54.30
CA GLN A 854 4.60 0.92 54.17
C GLN A 854 3.60 1.28 55.28
N THR A 855 4.07 1.36 56.52
CA THR A 855 3.26 1.77 57.68
C THR A 855 2.77 3.20 57.52
N ARG A 856 3.63 4.17 57.18
CA ARG A 856 3.21 5.57 56.95
C ARG A 856 2.18 5.70 55.82
N ALA A 857 2.37 4.96 54.73
CA ALA A 857 1.42 4.95 53.61
C ALA A 857 0.08 4.33 54.03
N ARG A 858 0.10 3.25 54.83
CA ARG A 858 -1.10 2.63 55.37
C ARG A 858 -1.83 3.55 56.34
N GLU A 859 -1.12 4.21 57.25
CA GLU A 859 -1.70 5.21 58.16
C GLU A 859 -2.39 6.34 57.40
N GLU A 860 -1.77 6.87 56.34
CA GLU A 860 -2.39 7.87 55.46
C GLU A 860 -3.67 7.33 54.82
N VAL A 861 -3.64 6.11 54.28
CA VAL A 861 -4.79 5.47 53.63
C VAL A 861 -5.94 5.25 54.63
N LEU A 862 -5.64 4.72 55.81
CA LEU A 862 -6.64 4.47 56.85
C LEU A 862 -7.18 5.78 57.44
N HIS A 863 -6.37 6.84 57.51
CA HIS A 863 -6.83 8.16 57.93
C HIS A 863 -7.82 8.77 56.92
N VAL A 864 -7.53 8.66 55.62
CA VAL A 864 -8.38 9.24 54.57
C VAL A 864 -9.63 8.40 54.30
N PHE A 865 -9.50 7.07 54.25
CA PHE A 865 -10.58 6.17 53.82
C PHE A 865 -11.11 5.24 54.90
N GLY A 866 -10.32 4.92 55.93
CA GLY A 866 -10.62 3.80 56.84
C GLY A 866 -10.80 2.51 56.03
N ASP A 867 -11.92 1.82 56.25
CA ASP A 867 -12.33 0.64 55.47
C ASP A 867 -13.20 0.96 54.24
N LYS A 868 -13.47 2.24 53.98
CA LYS A 868 -14.34 2.66 52.87
C LYS A 868 -13.63 2.50 51.53
N LYS A 869 -14.44 2.36 50.48
CA LYS A 869 -13.99 2.37 49.09
C LYS A 869 -13.30 3.70 48.74
N PRO A 870 -12.08 3.68 48.15
CA PRO A 870 -11.43 4.90 47.69
C PRO A 870 -12.22 5.64 46.60
N ASP A 871 -12.36 6.96 46.75
CA ASP A 871 -12.99 7.87 45.79
C ASP A 871 -11.99 8.92 45.27
N ILE A 872 -12.37 9.67 44.21
CA ILE A 872 -11.44 10.61 43.57
C ILE A 872 -10.95 11.71 44.51
N ASP A 873 -11.84 12.22 45.38
CA ASP A 873 -11.53 13.30 46.29
C ASP A 873 -10.52 12.82 47.33
N GLY A 874 -10.73 11.65 47.96
CA GLY A 874 -9.76 11.08 48.88
C GLY A 874 -8.42 10.74 48.21
N LEU A 875 -8.41 10.24 46.97
CA LEU A 875 -7.16 9.91 46.26
C LEU A 875 -6.29 11.16 46.03
N SER A 876 -6.90 12.33 45.90
CA SER A 876 -6.18 13.60 45.79
C SER A 876 -5.44 13.98 47.08
N HIS A 877 -5.89 13.50 48.24
CA HIS A 877 -5.31 13.78 49.56
C HIS A 877 -4.15 12.87 49.96
N LEU A 878 -3.90 11.78 49.23
CA LEU A 878 -2.80 10.84 49.49
C LEU A 878 -1.42 11.43 49.10
N LYS A 879 -0.85 12.29 49.96
CA LYS A 879 0.41 13.01 49.74
C LYS A 879 1.64 12.15 49.97
N VAL A 880 1.63 11.29 50.99
CA VAL A 880 2.70 10.34 51.29
C VAL A 880 2.83 9.34 50.15
N ILE A 881 1.73 8.73 49.70
CA ILE A 881 1.74 7.84 48.54
C ILE A 881 2.21 8.56 47.27
N SER A 882 1.79 9.81 47.05
CA SER A 882 2.28 10.61 45.91
C SER A 882 3.80 10.81 45.95
N SER A 883 4.36 11.01 47.13
CA SER A 883 5.80 11.20 47.34
C SER A 883 6.57 9.90 47.13
N ILE A 884 6.03 8.78 47.63
CA ILE A 884 6.53 7.43 47.37
C ILE A 884 6.58 7.17 45.87
N PHE A 885 5.48 7.39 45.14
CA PHE A 885 5.43 7.16 43.70
C PHE A 885 6.44 7.98 42.92
N ASN A 886 6.67 9.25 43.30
CA ASN A 886 7.68 10.05 42.63
C ASN A 886 9.10 9.51 42.86
N GLU A 887 9.40 9.04 44.08
CA GLU A 887 10.69 8.44 44.38
C GLU A 887 10.87 7.06 43.72
N VAL A 888 9.81 6.25 43.64
CA VAL A 888 9.78 4.99 42.86
C VAL A 888 10.07 5.31 41.39
N LEU A 889 9.38 6.29 40.80
CA LEU A 889 9.55 6.67 39.40
C LEU A 889 10.92 7.30 39.11
N ARG A 890 11.58 7.90 40.10
CA ARG A 890 12.97 8.35 40.01
C ARG A 890 13.92 7.16 39.96
N LEU A 891 13.79 6.21 40.88
CA LEU A 891 14.69 5.04 40.97
C LEU A 891 14.43 3.98 39.89
N TYR A 892 13.17 3.82 39.48
CA TYR A 892 12.72 2.80 38.54
C TYR A 892 11.78 3.37 37.47
N PRO A 893 12.24 4.33 36.64
CA PRO A 893 11.41 4.88 35.57
C PRO A 893 11.10 3.82 34.51
N PRO A 894 9.81 3.59 34.16
CA PRO A 894 9.46 2.64 33.09
C PRO A 894 10.14 2.97 31.76
N ALA A 895 10.27 4.25 31.40
CA ALA A 895 11.00 4.73 30.24
C ALA A 895 12.42 5.20 30.64
N THR A 896 13.43 4.36 30.41
CA THR A 896 14.80 4.59 30.90
C THR A 896 15.60 5.63 30.10
N LEU A 897 15.19 5.95 28.86
CA LEU A 897 15.84 6.93 28.00
C LEU A 897 14.86 7.59 27.02
N LEU A 898 15.19 8.81 26.58
CA LEU A 898 14.50 9.54 25.51
C LEU A 898 15.48 9.83 24.37
N ARG A 899 15.07 9.56 23.13
CA ARG A 899 15.90 9.80 21.95
C ARG A 899 15.24 10.78 20.99
N ARG A 900 16.03 11.69 20.40
CA ARG A 900 15.63 12.62 19.34
C ARG A 900 16.55 12.49 18.13
N LEU A 901 16.01 12.78 16.95
CA LEU A 901 16.72 12.88 15.69
C LEU A 901 16.76 14.35 15.27
N ILE A 902 17.94 14.78 14.84
CA ILE A 902 18.18 16.09 14.26
C ILE A 902 17.99 15.97 12.74
N PRO A 903 16.93 16.55 12.13
CA PRO A 903 16.66 16.42 10.70
C PRO A 903 17.59 17.29 9.86
N GLU A 904 17.99 18.44 10.39
CA GLU A 904 18.79 19.48 9.74
C GLU A 904 19.88 19.97 10.69
N GLU A 905 20.98 20.51 10.15
CA GLU A 905 22.06 21.02 11.01
C GLU A 905 21.53 22.09 11.98
N ILE A 906 21.87 21.96 13.25
CA ILE A 906 21.39 22.86 14.30
C ILE A 906 22.49 23.18 15.31
N LYS A 907 22.46 24.41 15.82
CA LYS A 907 23.27 24.83 16.96
C LYS A 907 22.51 24.54 18.25
N LEU A 908 23.09 23.73 19.13
CA LEU A 908 22.57 23.37 20.45
C LEU A 908 23.62 23.70 21.51
N GLY A 909 23.38 24.75 22.30
CA GLY A 909 24.42 25.36 23.13
C GLY A 909 25.65 25.79 22.30
N ASN A 910 26.82 25.27 22.65
CA ASN A 910 28.07 25.52 21.91
C ASN A 910 28.35 24.50 20.79
N LEU A 911 27.47 23.51 20.60
CA LEU A 911 27.65 22.43 19.65
C LEU A 911 26.86 22.70 18.35
N THR A 912 27.51 22.50 17.22
CA THR A 912 26.91 22.42 15.89
C THR A 912 26.73 20.96 15.53
N LEU A 913 25.49 20.50 15.50
CA LEU A 913 25.14 19.11 15.33
C LEU A 913 24.63 18.86 13.90
N PRO A 914 25.28 17.97 13.12
CA PRO A 914 24.90 17.75 11.74
C PRO A 914 23.60 16.94 11.63
N ALA A 915 22.92 17.12 10.49
CA ALA A 915 21.73 16.36 10.11
C ALA A 915 21.95 14.83 10.19
N GLY A 916 21.03 14.12 10.85
CA GLY A 916 21.08 12.69 11.07
C GLY A 916 21.67 12.26 12.42
N THR A 917 22.16 13.19 13.23
CA THR A 917 22.65 12.94 14.59
C THR A 917 21.48 12.57 15.52
N LEU A 918 21.71 11.60 16.40
CA LEU A 918 20.76 11.23 17.44
C LEU A 918 21.15 11.90 18.76
N LEU A 919 20.22 12.57 19.42
CA LEU A 919 20.37 13.04 20.79
C LEU A 919 19.77 12.02 21.74
N GLN A 920 20.46 11.68 22.82
CA GLN A 920 19.98 10.75 23.84
C GLN A 920 20.06 11.37 25.23
N ILE A 921 18.89 11.43 25.88
CA ILE A 921 18.71 11.80 27.29
C ILE A 921 18.55 10.49 28.06
N ASN A 922 19.51 10.14 28.91
CA ASN A 922 19.47 8.91 29.70
C ASN A 922 18.74 9.16 31.01
N ALA A 923 17.41 9.13 31.01
CA ALA A 923 16.57 9.46 32.16
C ALA A 923 16.97 8.67 33.41
N LEU A 924 17.18 7.36 33.30
CA LEU A 924 17.63 6.52 34.43
C LEU A 924 18.97 7.02 34.99
N ILE A 925 19.96 7.29 34.15
CA ILE A 925 21.29 7.70 34.64
C ILE A 925 21.21 9.10 35.30
N LEU A 926 20.38 9.99 34.76
CA LEU A 926 20.15 11.33 35.32
C LEU A 926 19.40 11.27 36.66
N HIS A 927 18.50 10.30 36.83
CA HIS A 927 17.76 10.13 38.08
C HIS A 927 18.62 9.57 39.21
N HIS A 928 19.74 8.92 38.88
CA HIS A 928 20.72 8.40 39.83
C HIS A 928 21.99 9.26 39.93
N ASP A 929 22.03 10.42 39.25
CA ASP A 929 23.20 11.29 39.24
C ASP A 929 23.38 11.99 40.59
N LYS A 930 24.48 11.67 41.29
CA LYS A 930 24.80 12.24 42.60
C LYS A 930 24.99 13.75 42.59
N GLU A 931 25.45 14.31 41.47
CA GLU A 931 25.55 15.77 41.33
C GLU A 931 24.17 16.45 41.32
N MET A 932 23.13 15.75 40.88
CA MET A 932 21.76 16.28 40.82
C MET A 932 20.94 15.96 42.07
N TRP A 933 21.13 14.76 42.64
CA TRP A 933 20.28 14.22 43.70
C TRP A 933 20.96 14.11 45.07
N GLY A 934 22.25 14.42 45.16
CA GLY A 934 23.07 14.29 46.37
C GLY A 934 23.73 12.91 46.49
N GLU A 935 24.56 12.72 47.53
CA GLU A 935 25.23 11.43 47.77
C GLU A 935 24.25 10.29 48.03
N ASP A 936 23.07 10.61 48.55
CA ASP A 936 21.94 9.71 48.81
C ASP A 936 21.09 9.46 47.54
N ALA A 937 21.58 9.74 46.34
CA ALA A 937 20.87 9.52 45.07
C ALA A 937 20.40 8.06 44.87
N ASN A 938 21.11 7.08 45.44
CA ASN A 938 20.75 5.67 45.37
C ASN A 938 19.98 5.18 46.60
N GLU A 939 19.50 6.08 47.46
CA GLU A 939 18.63 5.75 48.58
C GLU A 939 17.16 5.98 48.21
N PHE A 940 16.26 5.20 48.82
CA PHE A 940 14.82 5.42 48.70
C PHE A 940 14.38 6.46 49.74
N LYS A 941 14.17 7.71 49.29
CA LYS A 941 13.87 8.85 50.16
C LYS A 941 12.67 9.66 49.66
N PRO A 942 11.42 9.19 49.90
CA PRO A 942 10.19 9.90 49.52
C PRO A 942 10.09 11.35 50.01
N GLU A 943 10.75 11.73 51.11
CA GLU A 943 10.72 13.11 51.64
C GLU A 943 11.17 14.17 50.62
N ARG A 944 11.98 13.78 49.62
CA ARG A 944 12.41 14.66 48.52
C ARG A 944 11.23 15.35 47.83
N PHE A 945 10.06 14.70 47.81
CA PHE A 945 8.88 15.15 47.07
C PHE A 945 7.76 15.72 47.96
N PHE A 946 7.96 15.88 49.27
CA PHE A 946 6.92 16.40 50.19
C PHE A 946 6.43 17.80 49.84
N GLU A 947 7.31 18.65 49.31
CA GLU A 947 6.92 20.00 48.86
C GLU A 947 6.45 20.04 47.39
N GLY A 948 6.30 18.88 46.76
CA GLY A 948 5.85 18.72 45.37
C GLY A 948 6.97 18.77 44.32
N VAL A 949 6.68 18.21 43.13
CA VAL A 949 7.62 18.09 42.00
C VAL A 949 8.07 19.47 41.48
N SER A 950 7.22 20.50 41.53
CA SER A 950 7.58 21.84 41.05
C SER A 950 8.78 22.42 41.79
N LYS A 951 8.88 22.21 43.11
CA LYS A 951 10.01 22.68 43.91
C LYS A 951 11.29 21.89 43.71
N VAL A 952 11.18 20.59 43.41
CA VAL A 952 12.32 19.75 42.98
C VAL A 952 12.89 20.34 41.68
N LEU A 953 12.02 20.61 40.70
CA LEU A 953 12.43 21.18 39.41
C LEU A 953 13.07 22.58 39.51
N THR A 954 12.63 23.44 40.44
CA THR A 954 13.20 24.79 40.62
C THR A 954 14.56 24.80 41.34
N LYS A 955 14.91 23.76 42.10
CA LYS A 955 16.22 23.60 42.77
C LYS A 955 17.34 23.10 41.84
N GLY A 956 17.16 23.20 40.52
CA GLY A 956 18.15 22.75 39.54
C GLY A 956 18.02 21.28 39.09
N GLN A 957 17.06 20.52 39.65
CA GLN A 957 16.79 19.12 39.29
C GLN A 957 15.88 19.00 38.07
N ALA A 958 16.10 19.84 37.05
CA ALA A 958 15.30 19.88 35.81
C ALA A 958 15.38 18.57 34.98
N ALA A 959 16.04 17.54 35.49
CA ALA A 959 16.22 16.22 34.89
C ALA A 959 15.28 15.14 35.46
N TYR A 960 14.36 15.46 36.39
CA TYR A 960 13.27 14.55 36.75
C TYR A 960 12.27 14.41 35.59
N LEU A 961 12.28 13.24 34.93
CA LEU A 961 11.67 13.00 33.62
C LEU A 961 10.92 11.65 33.52
N PRO A 962 10.20 11.17 34.56
CA PRO A 962 9.55 9.86 34.50
C PRO A 962 8.45 9.78 33.44
N PHE A 963 7.82 10.92 33.12
CA PHE A 963 6.80 11.07 32.07
C PHE A 963 7.33 11.85 30.85
N GLY A 964 8.64 12.09 30.77
CA GLY A 964 9.26 13.03 29.84
C GLY A 964 9.02 14.49 30.23
N GLY A 965 9.00 15.39 29.24
CA GLY A 965 8.81 16.82 29.47
C GLY A 965 8.50 17.60 28.19
N GLY A 966 8.19 18.88 28.34
CA GLY A 966 7.77 19.77 27.25
C GLY A 966 6.39 19.40 26.67
N PRO A 967 6.05 19.91 25.46
CA PRO A 967 4.76 19.62 24.80
C PRO A 967 4.48 18.13 24.54
N ARG A 968 5.51 17.29 24.63
CA ARG A 968 5.46 15.83 24.42
C ARG A 968 5.43 15.02 25.72
N ILE A 969 5.17 15.65 26.85
CA ILE A 969 4.93 14.94 28.13
C ILE A 969 3.86 13.86 27.96
N CYS A 970 3.99 12.76 28.70
CA CYS A 970 3.06 11.64 28.66
C CYS A 970 1.61 12.11 28.81
N ILE A 971 0.75 11.71 27.87
CA ILE A 971 -0.67 12.08 27.90
C ILE A 971 -1.44 11.34 29.00
N GLY A 972 -1.01 10.11 29.32
CA GLY A 972 -1.63 9.24 30.32
C GLY A 972 -1.12 9.43 31.74
N GLN A 973 -0.34 10.48 32.04
CA GLN A 973 0.26 10.68 33.36
C GLN A 973 -0.80 10.67 34.49
N ASN A 974 -1.89 11.44 34.33
CA ASN A 974 -2.93 11.53 35.35
C ASN A 974 -3.70 10.20 35.51
N PHE A 975 -3.94 9.50 34.39
CA PHE A 975 -4.57 8.18 34.40
C PHE A 975 -3.73 7.19 35.22
N ALA A 976 -2.44 7.07 34.92
CA ALA A 976 -1.53 6.13 35.57
C ALA A 976 -1.39 6.41 37.08
N ILE A 977 -1.28 7.68 37.49
CA ILE A 977 -1.17 8.03 38.91
C ILE A 977 -2.48 7.74 39.67
N LEU A 978 -3.65 8.00 39.08
CA LEU A 978 -4.94 7.68 39.72
C LEU A 978 -5.14 6.17 39.87
N GLU A 979 -4.88 5.40 38.81
CA GLU A 979 -4.91 3.94 38.83
C GLU A 979 -3.98 3.40 39.93
N ALA A 980 -2.73 3.87 39.96
CA ALA A 980 -1.74 3.40 40.93
C ALA A 980 -2.12 3.74 42.37
N LYS A 981 -2.61 4.97 42.63
CA LYS A 981 -3.05 5.40 43.97
C LYS A 981 -4.19 4.53 44.48
N LEU A 982 -5.17 4.25 43.63
CA LEU A 982 -6.31 3.41 44.00
C LEU A 982 -5.84 1.99 44.33
N ALA A 983 -4.99 1.41 43.48
CA ALA A 983 -4.48 0.06 43.70
C ALA A 983 -3.71 -0.06 45.02
N ILE A 984 -2.74 0.84 45.27
CA ILE A 984 -1.95 0.83 46.51
C ILE A 984 -2.81 1.13 47.73
N ALA A 985 -3.77 2.04 47.66
CA ALA A 985 -4.70 2.29 48.77
C ALA A 985 -5.47 1.02 49.14
N MET A 986 -6.04 0.32 48.16
CA MET A 986 -6.82 -0.90 48.42
C MET A 986 -5.94 -2.06 48.92
N ILE A 987 -4.73 -2.22 48.36
CA ILE A 987 -3.77 -3.22 48.84
C ILE A 987 -3.38 -2.93 50.30
N LEU A 988 -3.02 -1.68 50.61
CA LEU A 988 -2.64 -1.25 51.95
C LEU A 988 -3.80 -1.19 52.94
N GLN A 989 -5.07 -1.33 52.53
CA GLN A 989 -6.19 -1.57 53.45
C GLN A 989 -6.24 -3.02 53.93
N ARG A 990 -5.85 -3.98 53.09
CA ARG A 990 -6.11 -5.42 53.29
C ARG A 990 -4.87 -6.25 53.64
N PHE A 991 -3.69 -5.80 53.22
CA PHE A 991 -2.46 -6.57 53.36
C PHE A 991 -1.32 -5.72 53.91
N CYS A 992 -0.39 -6.37 54.62
CA CYS A 992 1.01 -5.95 54.66
C CYS A 992 1.85 -6.99 53.91
N PHE A 993 3.04 -6.60 53.48
CA PHE A 993 3.87 -7.45 52.64
C PHE A 993 5.36 -7.18 52.79
N GLU A 994 6.17 -8.20 52.54
CA GLU A 994 7.62 -8.14 52.53
C GLU A 994 8.21 -8.89 51.32
N LEU A 995 9.51 -8.69 51.07
CA LEU A 995 10.20 -9.42 50.00
C LEU A 995 10.39 -10.88 50.40
N SER A 996 9.97 -11.83 49.53
CA SER A 996 10.25 -13.24 49.77
C SER A 996 11.76 -13.51 49.71
N PRO A 997 12.30 -14.47 50.50
CA PRO A 997 13.64 -15.01 50.30
C PRO A 997 13.91 -15.53 48.87
N SER A 998 12.88 -15.89 48.10
CA SER A 998 12.98 -16.32 46.70
C SER A 998 13.19 -15.16 45.71
N TYR A 999 12.97 -13.91 46.15
CA TYR A 999 13.07 -12.74 45.29
C TYR A 999 14.50 -12.50 44.79
N SER A 1000 14.66 -12.54 43.47
CA SER A 1000 15.93 -12.29 42.79
C SER A 1000 15.94 -10.92 42.12
N HIS A 1001 16.63 -9.94 42.73
CA HIS A 1001 16.68 -8.58 42.20
C HIS A 1001 17.43 -8.51 40.87
N ALA A 1002 16.69 -8.30 39.79
CA ALA A 1002 17.25 -8.24 38.45
C ALA A 1002 16.48 -7.28 37.53
N PRO A 1003 16.56 -5.95 37.73
CA PRO A 1003 15.95 -4.98 36.82
C PRO A 1003 16.50 -5.10 35.39
N HIS A 1004 15.63 -5.01 34.38
CA HIS A 1004 16.03 -4.89 32.99
C HIS A 1004 15.06 -4.06 32.15
N ALA A 1005 15.51 -3.50 31.03
CA ALA A 1005 14.63 -2.84 30.06
C ALA A 1005 14.19 -3.81 28.92
N MET A 1006 12.87 -4.02 28.75
CA MET A 1006 12.26 -4.71 27.59
C MET A 1006 10.76 -4.40 27.41
N PRO A 1007 10.37 -3.43 26.56
CA PRO A 1007 11.03 -2.14 26.32
C PRO A 1007 10.96 -1.20 27.54
N THR A 1008 10.12 -1.53 28.54
CA THR A 1008 9.98 -0.86 29.83
C THR A 1008 10.86 -1.50 30.91
N LEU A 1009 11.14 -0.79 32.00
CA LEU A 1009 11.92 -1.30 33.13
C LEU A 1009 11.08 -2.25 34.01
N GLN A 1010 11.44 -3.53 34.02
CA GLN A 1010 10.70 -4.60 34.71
C GLN A 1010 11.64 -5.57 35.43
N PRO A 1011 11.17 -6.34 36.43
CA PRO A 1011 11.96 -7.39 37.07
C PRO A 1011 12.09 -8.61 36.16
N GLN A 1012 13.33 -9.08 35.94
CA GLN A 1012 13.62 -10.20 35.03
C GLN A 1012 13.04 -11.56 35.50
N PHE A 1013 12.93 -11.76 36.82
CA PHE A 1013 12.56 -13.04 37.43
C PHE A 1013 11.27 -12.95 38.25
N GLY A 1014 10.39 -11.99 37.94
CA GLY A 1014 9.17 -11.73 38.71
C GLY A 1014 9.44 -10.95 40.01
N ALA A 1015 8.40 -10.78 40.82
CA ALA A 1015 8.41 -10.05 42.08
C ALA A 1015 7.74 -10.89 43.17
N HIS A 1016 8.47 -11.88 43.69
CA HIS A 1016 8.00 -12.75 44.75
C HIS A 1016 7.94 -12.01 46.10
N MET A 1017 6.77 -11.97 46.71
CA MET A 1017 6.50 -11.26 47.96
C MET A 1017 5.72 -12.15 48.91
N ILE A 1018 5.98 -12.01 50.21
CA ILE A 1018 5.15 -12.64 51.25
C ILE A 1018 4.04 -11.64 51.58
N LEU A 1019 2.79 -12.05 51.39
CA LEU A 1019 1.61 -11.26 51.75
C LEU A 1019 1.06 -11.78 53.08
N HIS A 1020 0.77 -10.86 54.01
CA HIS A 1020 0.04 -11.18 55.24
C HIS A 1020 -1.32 -10.48 55.22
N LYS A 1021 -2.37 -11.22 55.56
CA LYS A 1021 -3.72 -10.67 55.70
C LYS A 1021 -3.86 -9.93 57.03
N LEU A 1022 -4.49 -8.77 57.02
CA LEU A 1022 -4.65 -7.90 58.19
C LEU A 1022 -6.08 -7.83 58.72
#